data_AF-A0A9E0XEV3-F1
#
_entry.id   AF-A0A9E0XEV3-F1
#
_cell.length_a   1.000
_cell.length_b   1.000
_cell.length_c   1.000
_cell.angle_alpha   90.00
_cell.angle_beta   90.00
_cell.angle_gamma   90.00
#
_symmetry.space_group_name_H-M   'P 1'
#
loop_
_entity.id
_entity.type
_entity.pdbx_description
1 polymer ?
#
loop_
_entity_poly.entity_id
_entity_poly.type
_entity_poly.pdbx_seq_one_letter_code
_entity_poly.pdbx_strand_id
1 'polypeptide(L)'
;MSKAPEEEKTFSFFQDLQVKLALEAAGKKAEVFSNNIEKVKLHLHNYGFDAEMHFTTFDQEEMSQLFTQKKMMKAALTFASTKESTPLLEIKGIVYERDYEPRPKGIQKKKVRHFKIRFTDPAHRSWNVHFPTRIFVDETMKNVIDAEKNPLVSLKYDWEVLDEVSPIIAFSLTQKKQVSFYSFLMWYLEQAGGVFQYNYKEHDYSILGKKNEEGEPVAVPEWETRFPSCRPPEPKRHHTRTIKLSTESEDFQDEENPEGFKSVRDDFFDDANYPLYPERLTQASHSAATLDKPLIQFSLARFTETFGLSHILPGVLIAIKGEEKLGGDWSEDPEVKDQTFRIRDVSFEATKTVVSDGIQKNVQPFRLEVSLTAESKDEPFVSRPAFKDPVYPFSTIGKIFSEIGDKEQTTYNIVKNEKSPLGMYQVVIPRAGKDKKVLVPFTPDGTSGRNHLPHTKNLGVRLDMYFQAAKIVEVVEFTDLTQPSPDTQIQQTVLASNGKDKYVRQKHEFKGKESTYTFEHSTSAEQKQLIEVQEQKILITVIEKGKTLSAIEINRKPLGVTITVKDDDQGSTQQFALTPAGNVLTSEGKSGKTTITQTSDTVSIETKKFMVKCEEGTIEAQKTLTSKAGSKHIIDAPLTTAKKFKAN
;
A
#
# COMPACT_ATOMS: atom_id res chain seq x y z
N MET A 1 17.06 33.12 34.57
CA MET A 1 18.50 32.81 34.70
C MET A 1 18.62 31.32 34.96
N SER A 2 18.84 30.54 33.91
CA SER A 2 19.05 29.08 34.00
C SER A 2 20.47 28.82 34.51
N LYS A 3 20.61 28.10 35.63
CA LYS A 3 21.90 27.47 35.93
C LYS A 3 22.21 26.52 34.79
N ALA A 4 23.46 26.55 34.30
CA ALA A 4 23.96 25.50 33.41
C ALA A 4 23.80 24.14 34.11
N PRO A 5 23.49 23.05 33.39
CA PRO A 5 23.50 21.73 34.00
C PRO A 5 24.89 21.49 34.58
N GLU A 6 24.96 21.10 35.86
CA GLU A 6 26.19 20.58 36.45
C GLU A 6 26.68 19.44 35.53
N GLU A 7 27.91 19.56 35.04
CA GLU A 7 28.57 18.46 34.31
C GLU A 7 28.47 17.20 35.17
N GLU A 8 27.72 16.20 34.69
CA GLU A 8 27.73 14.86 35.27
C GLU A 8 29.20 14.40 35.30
N LYS A 9 29.80 14.38 36.50
CA LYS A 9 31.14 13.82 36.69
C LYS A 9 31.08 12.35 36.30
N THR A 10 31.62 11.99 35.15
CA THR A 10 31.76 10.59 34.74
C THR A 10 32.68 9.85 35.71
N PHE A 11 32.19 8.74 36.23
CA PHE A 11 32.91 7.92 37.20
C PHE A 11 33.67 6.81 36.51
N SER A 12 34.89 6.57 36.99
CA SER A 12 35.78 5.60 36.38
C SER A 12 36.52 4.75 37.40
N PHE A 13 36.80 3.50 37.05
CA PHE A 13 37.61 2.58 37.86
C PHE A 13 38.61 1.81 37.00
N PHE A 14 39.59 1.15 37.61
CA PHE A 14 40.60 0.37 36.90
C PHE A 14 40.24 -1.11 36.93
N GLN A 15 40.36 -1.76 35.79
CA GLN A 15 40.13 -3.19 35.65
C GLN A 15 41.13 -3.79 34.67
N ASP A 16 41.71 -4.92 35.05
CA ASP A 16 42.49 -5.75 34.15
C ASP A 16 41.54 -6.50 33.21
N LEU A 17 41.68 -6.28 31.90
CA LEU A 17 40.86 -6.91 30.88
C LEU A 17 41.72 -7.65 29.84
N GLN A 18 41.28 -8.85 29.48
CA GLN A 18 41.72 -9.54 28.27
C GLN A 18 40.73 -9.25 27.14
N VAL A 19 41.07 -8.26 26.33
CA VAL A 19 40.33 -7.82 25.15
C VAL A 19 41.00 -8.35 23.88
N LYS A 20 40.21 -8.94 22.98
CA LYS A 20 40.61 -9.40 21.65
C LYS A 20 39.65 -8.84 20.60
N LEU A 21 40.19 -8.28 19.54
CA LEU A 21 39.46 -7.88 18.34
C LEU A 21 39.90 -8.77 17.17
N ALA A 22 38.99 -9.53 16.59
CA ALA A 22 39.21 -10.27 15.35
C ALA A 22 38.50 -9.57 14.20
N LEU A 23 39.23 -9.29 13.12
CA LEU A 23 38.71 -8.70 11.89
C LEU A 23 38.80 -9.71 10.75
N GLU A 24 37.72 -9.83 9.99
CA GLU A 24 37.65 -10.72 8.84
C GLU A 24 37.01 -10.02 7.63
N ALA A 25 37.66 -10.10 6.48
CA ALA A 25 37.07 -9.68 5.22
C ALA A 25 37.69 -10.46 4.06
N ALA A 26 36.85 -11.06 3.23
CA ALA A 26 37.25 -11.80 2.03
C ALA A 26 38.21 -12.97 2.31
N GLY A 27 38.01 -13.68 3.42
CA GLY A 27 38.87 -14.79 3.86
C GLY A 27 40.19 -14.35 4.50
N LYS A 28 40.53 -13.06 4.47
CA LYS A 28 41.65 -12.50 5.23
C LYS A 28 41.22 -12.24 6.66
N LYS A 29 42.07 -12.61 7.62
CA LYS A 29 41.84 -12.45 9.04
C LYS A 29 43.00 -11.70 9.68
N ALA A 30 42.70 -10.91 10.70
CA ALA A 30 43.71 -10.32 11.56
C ALA A 30 43.18 -10.16 12.97
N GLU A 31 44.07 -10.24 13.94
CA GLU A 31 43.73 -10.18 15.36
C GLU A 31 44.53 -9.10 16.06
N VAL A 32 43.86 -8.38 16.95
CA VAL A 32 44.43 -7.34 17.79
C VAL A 32 44.13 -7.69 19.24
N PHE A 33 45.17 -7.80 20.05
CA PHE A 33 45.07 -8.15 21.46
C PHE A 33 45.18 -6.92 22.35
N SER A 34 44.91 -7.09 23.64
CA SER A 34 44.76 -6.01 24.62
C SER A 34 45.92 -5.04 24.65
N ASN A 35 47.15 -5.51 24.42
CA ASN A 35 48.33 -4.62 24.39
C ASN A 35 48.25 -3.54 23.29
N ASN A 36 47.55 -3.82 22.20
CA ASN A 36 47.42 -2.96 21.04
C ASN A 36 46.09 -2.20 21.01
N ILE A 37 45.14 -2.57 21.86
CA ILE A 37 43.84 -1.89 21.96
C ILE A 37 43.99 -0.69 22.90
N GLU A 38 43.73 0.50 22.38
CA GLU A 38 43.90 1.76 23.11
C GLU A 38 42.58 2.20 23.74
N LYS A 39 41.48 2.01 23.01
CA LYS A 39 40.16 2.45 23.44
C LYS A 39 39.05 1.55 22.90
N VAL A 40 38.06 1.29 23.73
CA VAL A 40 36.83 0.59 23.41
C VAL A 40 35.66 1.44 23.87
N LYS A 41 34.66 1.64 23.01
CA LYS A 41 33.38 2.27 23.35
C LYS A 41 32.26 1.38 22.85
N LEU A 42 31.32 1.05 23.72
CA LEU A 42 30.16 0.23 23.42
C LEU A 42 28.89 0.93 23.91
N HIS A 43 27.88 0.94 23.04
CA HIS A 43 26.50 1.23 23.39
C HIS A 43 25.70 -0.03 23.13
N LEU A 44 25.20 -0.65 24.19
CA LEU A 44 24.42 -1.89 24.13
C LEU A 44 22.96 -1.55 24.39
N HIS A 45 22.07 -2.08 23.56
CA HIS A 45 20.62 -1.89 23.63
C HIS A 45 19.92 -3.24 23.63
N ASN A 46 18.64 -3.27 24.04
CA ASN A 46 17.81 -4.46 23.91
C ASN A 46 17.69 -4.95 22.45
N TYR A 47 17.83 -4.07 21.46
CA TYR A 47 17.66 -4.38 20.04
C TYR A 47 18.96 -4.53 19.23
N GLY A 48 20.14 -4.33 19.83
CA GLY A 48 21.40 -4.32 19.08
C GLY A 48 22.51 -3.51 19.75
N PHE A 49 23.57 -3.19 19.02
CA PHE A 49 24.70 -2.46 19.61
C PHE A 49 25.44 -1.59 18.60
N ASP A 50 26.15 -0.59 19.12
CA ASP A 50 27.15 0.20 18.40
C ASP A 50 28.48 0.14 19.14
N ALA A 51 29.55 -0.10 18.39
CA ALA A 51 30.90 -0.23 18.92
C ALA A 51 31.89 0.66 18.17
N GLU A 52 32.77 1.33 18.90
CA GLU A 52 33.92 2.07 18.37
C GLU A 52 35.20 1.57 19.03
N MET A 53 36.22 1.32 18.22
CA MET A 53 37.50 0.78 18.67
C MET A 53 38.66 1.62 18.12
N HIS A 54 39.66 1.87 18.97
CA HIS A 54 40.93 2.47 18.58
C HIS A 54 42.05 1.52 18.98
N PHE A 55 42.96 1.24 18.06
CA PHE A 55 44.06 0.32 18.30
C PHE A 55 45.26 0.61 17.40
N THR A 56 46.43 0.09 17.80
CA THR A 56 47.69 0.24 17.07
C THR A 56 48.23 -1.09 16.59
N THR A 57 48.85 -1.09 15.40
CA THR A 57 49.62 -2.26 14.94
C THR A 57 50.99 -1.83 14.42
N PHE A 58 51.94 -2.78 14.47
CA PHE A 58 53.33 -2.59 14.05
C PHE A 58 53.57 -3.43 12.79
N ASP A 59 53.80 -2.77 11.66
CA ASP A 59 54.22 -3.41 10.39
C ASP A 59 53.42 -4.69 10.01
N GLN A 60 52.09 -4.71 10.19
CA GLN A 60 51.23 -5.84 9.77
C GLN A 60 50.65 -5.59 8.37
N GLU A 61 51.06 -6.43 7.41
CA GLU A 61 50.59 -6.34 6.03
C GLU A 61 49.10 -6.74 5.94
N GLU A 62 48.67 -7.75 6.69
CA GLU A 62 47.30 -8.26 6.72
C GLU A 62 46.30 -7.17 7.12
N MET A 63 46.63 -6.39 8.15
CA MET A 63 45.80 -5.26 8.60
C MET A 63 45.71 -4.16 7.54
N SER A 64 46.82 -3.89 6.85
CA SER A 64 46.84 -2.90 5.75
C SER A 64 45.95 -3.35 4.59
N GLN A 65 45.98 -4.65 4.27
CA GLN A 65 45.14 -5.25 3.23
C GLN A 65 43.65 -5.24 3.61
N LEU A 66 43.33 -5.43 4.89
CA LEU A 66 41.95 -5.35 5.40
C LEU A 66 41.36 -3.94 5.25
N PHE A 67 42.13 -2.89 5.55
CA PHE A 67 41.64 -1.51 5.51
C PHE A 67 41.60 -0.89 4.11
N THR A 68 42.31 -1.47 3.14
CA THR A 68 42.36 -0.97 1.76
C THR A 68 41.33 -1.62 0.83
N GLN A 69 40.80 -2.80 1.16
CA GLN A 69 39.82 -3.49 0.30
C GLN A 69 38.40 -2.95 0.41
N LYS A 70 37.59 -2.98 -0.66
CA LYS A 70 36.19 -2.50 -0.64
C LYS A 70 35.16 -3.53 -0.11
N LYS A 71 35.60 -4.74 0.25
CA LYS A 71 34.70 -5.82 0.67
C LYS A 71 34.20 -5.60 2.11
N MET A 72 33.03 -6.15 2.41
CA MET A 72 32.44 -6.14 3.74
C MET A 72 33.40 -6.75 4.76
N MET A 73 33.57 -6.07 5.89
CA MET A 73 34.42 -6.50 7.00
C MET A 73 33.57 -6.81 8.22
N LYS A 74 33.83 -7.95 8.83
CA LYS A 74 33.23 -8.40 10.09
C LYS A 74 34.22 -8.14 11.22
N ALA A 75 33.69 -7.79 12.38
CA ALA A 75 34.43 -7.65 13.62
C ALA A 75 33.84 -8.55 14.70
N ALA A 76 34.70 -9.22 15.44
CA ALA A 76 34.34 -9.91 16.68
C ALA A 76 35.19 -9.32 17.81
N LEU A 77 34.53 -8.71 18.80
CA LEU A 77 35.18 -8.19 19.99
C LEU A 77 34.86 -9.10 21.16
N THR A 78 35.91 -9.58 21.83
CA THR A 78 35.82 -10.54 22.92
C THR A 78 36.49 -9.98 24.17
N PHE A 79 35.77 -10.02 25.28
CA PHE A 79 36.29 -9.81 26.63
C PHE A 79 36.35 -11.18 27.31
N ALA A 80 37.53 -11.58 27.78
CA ALA A 80 37.74 -12.84 28.46
C ALA A 80 38.23 -12.61 29.90
N SER A 81 37.95 -13.60 30.76
CA SER A 81 38.58 -13.72 32.07
C SER A 81 39.88 -14.50 31.94
N THR A 82 40.87 -14.21 32.78
CA THR A 82 42.09 -15.02 32.87
C THR A 82 41.87 -16.38 33.52
N LYS A 83 40.76 -16.54 34.24
CA LYS A 83 40.43 -17.75 35.03
C LYS A 83 39.46 -18.69 34.32
N GLU A 84 38.67 -18.19 33.37
CA GLU A 84 37.58 -18.94 32.74
C GLU A 84 37.80 -19.13 31.24
N SER A 85 37.33 -20.27 30.70
CA SER A 85 37.42 -20.56 29.26
C SER A 85 36.35 -19.85 28.43
N THR A 86 35.25 -19.41 29.05
CA THR A 86 34.13 -18.76 28.37
C THR A 86 34.33 -17.24 28.36
N PRO A 87 34.11 -16.55 27.23
CA PRO A 87 34.20 -15.09 27.19
C PRO A 87 33.13 -14.46 28.07
N LEU A 88 33.51 -13.41 28.80
CA LEU A 88 32.60 -12.59 29.62
C LEU A 88 31.61 -11.82 28.76
N LEU A 89 32.07 -11.39 27.58
CA LEU A 89 31.25 -10.78 26.53
C LEU A 89 31.91 -11.03 25.18
N GLU A 90 31.12 -11.49 24.22
CA GLU A 90 31.51 -11.47 22.81
C GLU A 90 30.45 -10.66 22.05
N ILE A 91 30.88 -9.78 21.14
CA ILE A 91 29.96 -9.11 20.21
C ILE A 91 30.49 -9.28 18.79
N LYS A 92 29.59 -9.61 17.87
CA LYS A 92 29.88 -9.89 16.46
C LYS A 92 29.08 -8.95 15.57
N GLY A 93 29.77 -8.18 14.74
CA GLY A 93 29.13 -7.14 13.94
C GLY A 93 29.79 -6.86 12.60
N ILE A 94 29.23 -5.89 11.88
CA ILE A 94 29.69 -5.44 10.57
C ILE A 94 30.34 -4.07 10.70
N VAL A 95 31.59 -3.96 10.24
CA VAL A 95 32.34 -2.70 10.20
C VAL A 95 31.75 -1.79 9.12
N TYR A 96 31.37 -0.57 9.51
CA TYR A 96 30.78 0.43 8.62
C TYR A 96 31.61 1.70 8.48
N GLU A 97 32.47 2.01 9.46
CA GLU A 97 33.44 3.09 9.40
C GLU A 97 34.81 2.50 9.72
N ARG A 98 35.83 2.90 8.97
CA ARG A 98 37.21 2.52 9.24
C ARG A 98 38.13 3.66 8.81
N ASP A 99 39.14 3.89 9.61
CA ASP A 99 40.13 4.92 9.39
C ASP A 99 41.50 4.44 9.87
N TYR A 100 42.58 4.95 9.28
CA TYR A 100 43.92 4.71 9.76
C TYR A 100 44.87 5.87 9.51
N GLU A 101 45.71 6.13 10.50
CA GLU A 101 46.72 7.19 10.47
C GLU A 101 48.12 6.60 10.68
N PRO A 102 49.07 6.83 9.76
CA PRO A 102 50.47 6.49 10.00
C PRO A 102 51.07 7.46 11.02
N ARG A 103 51.70 6.94 12.08
CA ARG A 103 52.54 7.75 12.97
C ARG A 103 54.00 7.70 12.53
N PRO A 104 54.74 8.83 12.61
CA PRO A 104 56.17 8.84 12.33
C PRO A 104 56.89 7.84 13.25
N LYS A 105 57.96 7.22 12.74
CA LYS A 105 58.76 6.24 13.49
C LYS A 105 59.20 6.86 14.81
N GLY A 106 58.71 6.33 15.93
CA GLY A 106 59.25 6.65 17.25
C GLY A 106 60.64 6.04 17.45
N ILE A 107 61.10 6.06 18.70
CA ILE A 107 62.39 5.47 19.14
C ILE A 107 62.51 3.98 18.74
N GLN A 108 61.38 3.28 18.59
CA GLN A 108 61.31 1.95 18.02
C GLN A 108 61.25 2.04 16.48
N LYS A 109 62.29 1.58 15.77
CA LYS A 109 62.50 1.68 14.29
C LYS A 109 61.36 1.14 13.37
N LYS A 110 60.20 0.74 13.89
CA LYS A 110 59.04 0.15 13.20
C LYS A 110 58.00 1.22 12.78
N LYS A 111 57.24 0.98 11.71
CA LYS A 111 56.13 1.88 11.35
C LYS A 111 54.92 1.54 12.23
N VAL A 112 54.44 2.54 12.97
CA VAL A 112 53.24 2.42 13.80
C VAL A 112 52.06 3.03 13.03
N ARG A 113 50.92 2.34 13.04
CA ARG A 113 49.66 2.87 12.49
C ARG A 113 48.59 2.80 13.56
N HIS A 114 47.84 3.89 13.71
CA HIS A 114 46.63 3.95 14.52
C HIS A 114 45.46 3.64 13.62
N PHE A 115 44.55 2.80 14.10
CA PHE A 115 43.34 2.42 13.39
C PHE A 115 42.14 2.75 14.25
N LYS A 116 41.10 3.25 13.59
CA LYS A 116 39.78 3.44 14.17
C LYS A 116 38.78 2.63 13.37
N ILE A 117 37.89 1.91 14.04
CA ILE A 117 36.75 1.27 13.40
C ILE A 117 35.46 1.57 14.16
N ARG A 118 34.36 1.59 13.43
CA ARG A 118 33.02 1.45 14.00
C ARG A 118 32.28 0.28 13.38
N PHE A 119 31.64 -0.50 14.23
CA PHE A 119 30.85 -1.65 13.82
C PHE A 119 29.59 -1.76 14.68
N THR A 120 28.56 -2.37 14.10
CA THR A 120 27.25 -2.52 14.72
C THR A 120 26.72 -3.92 14.40
N ASP A 121 25.62 -4.30 15.04
CA ASP A 121 25.01 -5.60 14.83
C ASP A 121 24.54 -5.80 13.35
N PRO A 122 24.46 -7.06 12.88
CA PRO A 122 24.16 -7.33 11.48
C PRO A 122 22.81 -6.78 11.00
N ALA A 123 21.76 -6.87 11.81
CA ALA A 123 20.41 -6.40 11.45
C ALA A 123 20.42 -4.89 11.22
N HIS A 124 20.91 -4.12 12.18
CA HIS A 124 21.00 -2.67 12.08
C HIS A 124 21.77 -2.23 10.85
N ARG A 125 22.95 -2.82 10.57
CA ARG A 125 23.75 -2.41 9.40
C ARG A 125 23.11 -2.78 8.08
N SER A 126 22.68 -4.04 7.93
CA SER A 126 22.25 -4.59 6.65
C SER A 126 20.90 -4.06 6.22
N TRP A 127 19.95 -3.95 7.15
CA TRP A 127 18.60 -3.50 6.84
C TRP A 127 18.49 -1.98 6.68
N ASN A 128 19.38 -1.18 7.29
CA ASN A 128 19.42 0.27 7.07
C ASN A 128 19.86 0.70 5.66
N VAL A 129 20.48 -0.21 4.91
CA VAL A 129 20.88 0.02 3.51
C VAL A 129 20.03 -0.76 2.51
N HIS A 130 18.94 -1.38 2.99
CA HIS A 130 18.02 -2.18 2.19
C HIS A 130 16.72 -1.41 1.94
N PHE A 131 16.39 -1.16 0.67
CA PHE A 131 15.24 -0.33 0.25
C PHE A 131 14.35 -1.05 -0.77
N PRO A 132 13.70 -2.17 -0.40
CA PRO A 132 12.84 -2.93 -1.29
C PRO A 132 11.49 -2.24 -1.55
N THR A 133 10.94 -2.46 -2.74
CA THR A 133 9.51 -2.24 -3.03
C THR A 133 8.87 -3.59 -3.34
N ARG A 134 7.88 -3.98 -2.54
CA ARG A 134 7.24 -5.31 -2.59
C ARG A 134 5.74 -5.22 -2.42
N ILE A 135 5.05 -6.23 -2.95
CA ILE A 135 3.63 -6.49 -2.75
C ILE A 135 3.52 -8.00 -2.52
N PHE A 136 3.13 -8.39 -1.32
CA PHE A 136 2.83 -9.77 -0.94
C PHE A 136 1.31 -9.93 -0.85
N VAL A 137 0.81 -11.11 -1.19
CA VAL A 137 -0.64 -11.41 -1.26
C VAL A 137 -0.88 -12.75 -0.61
N ASP A 138 -1.80 -12.77 0.36
CA ASP A 138 -2.11 -13.92 1.22
C ASP A 138 -0.86 -14.46 1.91
N GLU A 139 -0.06 -13.55 2.49
CA GLU A 139 1.18 -13.88 3.19
C GLU A 139 1.12 -13.35 4.63
N THR A 140 1.92 -13.97 5.50
CA THR A 140 2.10 -13.54 6.88
C THR A 140 3.23 -12.54 7.00
N MET A 141 3.24 -11.72 8.05
CA MET A 141 4.33 -10.76 8.25
C MET A 141 5.67 -11.46 8.54
N LYS A 142 5.62 -12.66 9.13
CA LYS A 142 6.77 -13.57 9.26
C LYS A 142 7.38 -13.95 7.91
N ASN A 143 6.56 -14.33 6.92
CA ASN A 143 7.04 -14.65 5.58
C ASN A 143 7.70 -13.45 4.90
N VAL A 144 7.16 -12.24 5.13
CA VAL A 144 7.75 -11.00 4.61
C VAL A 144 9.11 -10.71 5.24
N ILE A 145 9.24 -10.85 6.57
CA ILE A 145 10.52 -10.66 7.27
C ILE A 145 11.53 -11.71 6.80
N ASP A 146 11.12 -12.96 6.64
CA ASP A 146 11.98 -14.04 6.14
C ASP A 146 12.41 -13.86 4.68
N ALA A 147 11.57 -13.24 3.84
CA ALA A 147 11.92 -12.94 2.45
C ALA A 147 12.95 -11.80 2.33
N GLU A 148 12.97 -10.87 3.29
CA GLU A 148 13.82 -9.68 3.27
C GLU A 148 14.99 -9.75 4.29
N LYS A 149 15.08 -10.82 5.09
CA LYS A 149 16.23 -11.09 5.95
C LYS A 149 17.45 -11.48 5.12
N ASN A 150 18.63 -11.17 5.64
CA ASN A 150 19.89 -11.63 5.06
C ASN A 150 20.48 -12.79 5.88
N PRO A 151 21.38 -13.60 5.32
CA PRO A 151 21.97 -14.75 6.01
C PRO A 151 22.79 -14.44 7.27
N LEU A 152 23.11 -13.16 7.55
CA LEU A 152 23.82 -12.77 8.77
C LEU A 152 22.88 -12.50 9.95
N VAL A 153 21.57 -12.48 9.70
CA VAL A 153 20.54 -12.23 10.71
C VAL A 153 19.81 -13.56 10.98
N SER A 154 20.05 -14.13 12.15
CA SER A 154 19.27 -15.25 12.67
C SER A 154 18.12 -14.70 13.51
N LEU A 155 16.89 -15.13 13.23
CA LEU A 155 15.68 -14.58 13.84
C LEU A 155 14.79 -15.70 14.36
N LYS A 156 14.34 -15.56 15.61
CA LYS A 156 13.32 -16.39 16.25
C LYS A 156 12.01 -15.59 16.35
N TYR A 157 10.89 -16.28 16.25
CA TYR A 157 9.57 -15.68 16.32
C TYR A 157 8.78 -16.32 17.46
N ASP A 158 8.29 -15.51 18.39
CA ASP A 158 7.42 -15.91 19.48
C ASP A 158 6.30 -14.87 19.65
N TRP A 159 5.46 -14.78 18.61
CA TRP A 159 4.35 -13.84 18.56
C TRP A 159 3.32 -14.22 17.49
N GLU A 160 2.11 -14.56 17.93
CA GLU A 160 1.03 -15.08 17.06
C GLU A 160 0.60 -14.09 15.96
N VAL A 161 0.68 -12.78 16.23
CA VAL A 161 0.31 -11.72 15.25
C VAL A 161 1.12 -11.83 13.95
N LEU A 162 2.35 -12.36 14.03
CA LEU A 162 3.19 -12.53 12.84
C LEU A 162 2.76 -13.69 11.95
N ASP A 163 1.97 -14.63 12.47
CA ASP A 163 1.44 -15.79 11.74
C ASP A 163 0.05 -15.50 11.15
N GLU A 164 -0.53 -14.32 11.41
CA GLU A 164 -1.77 -13.87 10.77
C GLU A 164 -1.56 -13.61 9.27
N VAL A 165 -2.44 -14.20 8.45
CA VAL A 165 -2.42 -14.02 6.99
C VAL A 165 -3.08 -12.69 6.65
N SER A 166 -2.31 -11.80 6.03
CA SER A 166 -2.84 -10.57 5.46
C SER A 166 -3.19 -10.76 3.98
N PRO A 167 -4.37 -10.30 3.52
CA PRO A 167 -4.73 -10.33 2.10
C PRO A 167 -3.70 -9.59 1.23
N ILE A 168 -3.09 -8.55 1.78
CA ILE A 168 -2.03 -7.81 1.12
C ILE A 168 -1.03 -7.27 2.15
N ILE A 169 0.25 -7.31 1.81
CA ILE A 169 1.31 -6.56 2.51
C ILE A 169 2.12 -5.82 1.45
N ALA A 170 2.03 -4.49 1.40
CA ALA A 170 2.68 -3.69 0.38
C ALA A 170 3.49 -2.54 0.97
N PHE A 171 4.71 -2.36 0.49
CA PHE A 171 5.57 -1.26 0.89
C PHE A 171 6.51 -0.85 -0.25
N SER A 172 6.88 0.44 -0.25
CA SER A 172 7.84 1.00 -1.18
C SER A 172 8.88 1.82 -0.43
N LEU A 173 9.98 1.15 -0.12
CA LEU A 173 11.08 1.73 0.66
C LEU A 173 12.06 2.37 -0.30
N THR A 174 12.45 3.62 -0.03
CA THR A 174 13.33 4.37 -0.94
C THR A 174 14.40 5.13 -0.17
N GLN A 175 15.62 5.12 -0.70
CA GLN A 175 16.73 5.89 -0.12
C GLN A 175 16.43 7.39 -0.08
N LYS A 176 15.67 7.92 -1.08
CA LYS A 176 15.27 9.33 -1.14
C LYS A 176 14.43 9.76 0.07
N LYS A 177 13.52 8.89 0.52
CA LYS A 177 12.69 9.12 1.71
C LYS A 177 13.38 8.68 3.02
N GLN A 178 14.55 8.04 2.91
CA GLN A 178 15.32 7.48 4.04
C GLN A 178 14.52 6.49 4.90
N VAL A 179 13.56 5.78 4.30
CA VAL A 179 12.82 4.70 4.97
C VAL A 179 13.43 3.39 4.52
N SER A 180 14.25 2.78 5.37
CA SER A 180 14.89 1.49 5.12
C SER A 180 13.99 0.33 5.55
N PHE A 181 14.34 -0.90 5.20
CA PHE A 181 13.64 -2.08 5.72
C PHE A 181 13.71 -2.14 7.25
N TYR A 182 14.80 -1.66 7.85
CA TYR A 182 14.92 -1.56 9.30
C TYR A 182 13.89 -0.59 9.87
N SER A 183 13.77 0.60 9.29
CA SER A 183 12.79 1.60 9.73
C SER A 183 11.35 1.08 9.60
N PHE A 184 11.05 0.41 8.49
CA PHE A 184 9.74 -0.20 8.25
C PHE A 184 9.42 -1.30 9.27
N LEU A 185 10.39 -2.16 9.62
CA LEU A 185 10.18 -3.20 10.62
C LEU A 185 9.93 -2.58 12.01
N MET A 186 10.72 -1.57 12.40
CA MET A 186 10.53 -0.89 13.68
C MET A 186 9.17 -0.18 13.76
N TRP A 187 8.76 0.48 12.67
CA TRP A 187 7.42 1.05 12.54
C TRP A 187 6.34 -0.02 12.68
N TYR A 188 6.43 -1.14 11.94
CA TYR A 188 5.43 -2.21 12.05
C TYR A 188 5.33 -2.77 13.48
N LEU A 189 6.48 -3.00 14.14
CA LEU A 189 6.52 -3.49 15.51
C LEU A 189 5.96 -2.47 16.50
N GLU A 190 6.16 -1.17 16.27
CA GLU A 190 5.49 -0.13 17.06
C GLU A 190 3.97 -0.24 16.89
N GLN A 191 3.49 -0.19 15.63
CA GLN A 191 2.07 -0.21 15.33
C GLN A 191 1.38 -1.46 15.89
N ALA A 192 2.01 -2.63 15.77
CA ALA A 192 1.44 -3.90 16.20
C ALA A 192 1.74 -4.26 17.68
N GLY A 193 2.65 -3.56 18.37
CA GLY A 193 2.96 -3.83 19.78
C GLY A 193 4.07 -4.87 20.05
N GLY A 194 4.92 -5.16 19.06
CA GLY A 194 5.92 -6.24 19.13
C GLY A 194 7.29 -5.82 19.68
N VAL A 195 8.02 -6.72 20.32
CA VAL A 195 9.37 -6.46 20.87
C VAL A 195 10.44 -7.01 19.93
N PHE A 196 11.43 -6.19 19.57
CA PHE A 196 12.64 -6.64 18.87
C PHE A 196 13.79 -6.77 19.86
N GLN A 197 14.30 -7.98 20.05
CA GLN A 197 15.33 -8.28 21.05
C GLN A 197 16.56 -8.91 20.41
N TYR A 198 17.75 -8.47 20.82
CA TYR A 198 19.04 -9.06 20.47
C TYR A 198 19.60 -9.86 21.65
N ASN A 199 19.99 -11.11 21.39
CA ASN A 199 20.61 -11.97 22.38
C ASN A 199 22.14 -11.90 22.25
N TYR A 200 22.80 -11.26 23.23
CA TYR A 200 24.26 -11.11 23.23
C TYR A 200 25.03 -12.43 23.40
N LYS A 201 24.41 -13.48 23.93
CA LYS A 201 25.05 -14.80 24.12
C LYS A 201 24.99 -15.65 22.85
N GLU A 202 23.84 -15.66 22.19
CA GLU A 202 23.61 -16.48 20.99
C GLU A 202 23.88 -15.72 19.67
N HIS A 203 23.99 -14.39 19.75
CA HIS A 203 24.12 -13.47 18.61
C HIS A 203 22.99 -13.59 17.59
N ASP A 204 21.77 -13.86 18.08
CA ASP A 204 20.55 -13.90 17.29
C ASP A 204 19.55 -12.87 17.77
N TYR A 205 18.45 -12.76 17.04
CA TYR A 205 17.37 -11.84 17.30
C TYR A 205 16.08 -12.60 17.59
N SER A 206 15.18 -11.99 18.33
CA SER A 206 13.82 -12.49 18.55
C SER A 206 12.80 -11.38 18.33
N ILE A 207 11.68 -11.72 17.71
CA ILE A 207 10.47 -10.88 17.74
C ILE A 207 9.46 -11.54 18.67
N LEU A 208 9.08 -10.81 19.72
CA LEU A 208 8.22 -11.30 20.80
C LEU A 208 6.95 -10.46 20.89
N GLY A 209 5.85 -11.05 21.38
CA GLY A 209 4.62 -10.30 21.67
C GLY A 209 4.66 -9.47 22.95
N LYS A 210 5.63 -9.75 23.84
CA LYS A 210 5.85 -9.03 25.10
C LYS A 210 7.31 -9.13 25.51
N LYS A 211 7.74 -8.28 26.44
CA LYS A 211 9.11 -8.34 26.97
C LYS A 211 9.30 -9.63 27.77
N ASN A 212 10.52 -10.17 27.73
CA ASN A 212 10.85 -11.32 28.56
C ASN A 212 10.87 -10.93 30.05
N GLU A 213 10.08 -11.63 30.85
CA GLU A 213 9.98 -11.47 32.30
C GLU A 213 10.60 -12.65 33.07
N GLU A 214 11.11 -13.65 32.37
CA GLU A 214 11.75 -14.82 32.94
C GLU A 214 13.22 -14.56 33.26
N GLY A 215 13.71 -15.22 34.31
CA GLY A 215 15.08 -15.13 34.77
C GLY A 215 15.18 -14.78 36.25
N GLU A 216 16.24 -15.26 36.89
CA GLU A 216 16.58 -14.91 38.27
C GLU A 216 17.31 -13.55 38.29
N PRO A 217 16.85 -12.58 39.09
CA PRO A 217 17.50 -11.28 39.16
C PRO A 217 18.89 -11.40 39.80
N VAL A 218 19.88 -10.80 39.16
CA VAL A 218 21.24 -10.71 39.71
C VAL A 218 21.25 -9.63 40.79
N ALA A 219 21.78 -9.96 41.96
CA ALA A 219 21.93 -8.99 43.04
C ALA A 219 23.00 -7.95 42.68
N VAL A 220 22.65 -6.67 42.79
CA VAL A 220 23.57 -5.54 42.63
C VAL A 220 23.84 -4.96 44.02
N PRO A 221 25.07 -5.11 44.55
CA PRO A 221 25.43 -4.55 45.84
C PRO A 221 25.50 -3.02 45.78
N GLU A 222 24.91 -2.37 46.78
CA GLU A 222 24.81 -0.90 46.83
C GLU A 222 26.17 -0.20 46.69
N TRP A 223 27.21 -0.70 47.36
CA TRP A 223 28.56 -0.13 47.35
C TRP A 223 29.31 -0.31 46.01
N GLU A 224 28.79 -1.12 45.08
CA GLU A 224 29.33 -1.28 43.73
C GLU A 224 28.79 -0.26 42.74
N THR A 225 27.71 0.41 43.12
CA THR A 225 26.98 1.35 42.30
C THR A 225 26.97 2.72 42.96
N ARG A 226 26.95 3.77 42.16
CA ARG A 226 26.66 5.11 42.67
C ARG A 226 25.17 5.35 42.73
N PHE A 227 24.79 6.30 43.57
CA PHE A 227 23.40 6.72 43.78
C PHE A 227 22.67 6.80 42.44
N PRO A 228 21.61 5.99 42.25
CA PRO A 228 20.86 5.99 41.02
C PRO A 228 20.09 7.30 40.88
N SER A 229 20.03 7.86 39.67
CA SER A 229 19.04 8.88 39.35
C SER A 229 17.75 8.18 38.90
N CYS A 230 16.63 8.59 39.49
CA CYS A 230 15.31 8.17 39.09
C CYS A 230 14.70 9.24 38.17
N ARG A 231 14.35 8.87 36.94
CA ARG A 231 13.70 9.75 35.98
C ARG A 231 12.25 9.32 35.79
N PRO A 232 11.28 10.03 36.38
CA PRO A 232 9.87 9.70 36.20
C PRO A 232 9.43 9.93 34.75
N PRO A 233 8.39 9.22 34.27
CA PRO A 233 7.80 9.47 32.97
C PRO A 233 7.18 10.87 32.90
N GLU A 234 7.05 11.40 31.68
CA GLU A 234 6.33 12.65 31.48
C GLU A 234 4.83 12.41 31.71
N PRO A 235 4.18 13.15 32.63
CA PRO A 235 2.77 12.95 32.91
C PRO A 235 1.93 13.34 31.70
N LYS A 236 0.96 12.50 31.32
CA LYS A 236 -0.02 12.84 30.27
C LYS A 236 -0.86 14.03 30.73
N ARG A 237 -0.86 15.12 29.96
CA ARG A 237 -1.57 16.38 30.30
C ARG A 237 -2.77 16.71 29.39
N HIS A 238 -3.30 15.72 28.68
CA HIS A 238 -4.44 15.86 27.78
C HIS A 238 -5.53 14.82 28.09
N HIS A 239 -6.76 15.14 27.72
CA HIS A 239 -7.88 14.19 27.61
C HIS A 239 -7.81 13.44 26.27
N THR A 240 -8.46 12.28 26.15
CA THR A 240 -8.54 11.56 24.87
C THR A 240 -9.98 11.55 24.37
N ARG A 241 -10.19 11.72 23.06
CA ARG A 241 -11.50 11.60 22.42
C ARG A 241 -11.41 10.68 21.21
N THR A 242 -12.27 9.67 21.18
CA THR A 242 -12.48 8.85 19.98
C THR A 242 -13.72 9.37 19.23
N ILE A 243 -13.57 9.64 17.93
CA ILE A 243 -14.60 10.18 17.04
C ILE A 243 -15.06 9.07 16.09
N LYS A 244 -16.32 8.68 16.19
CA LYS A 244 -16.98 7.76 15.25
C LYS A 244 -17.81 8.58 14.27
N LEU A 245 -17.48 8.51 12.99
CA LEU A 245 -18.21 9.21 11.93
C LEU A 245 -19.15 8.27 11.19
N SER A 246 -20.36 8.73 10.92
CA SER A 246 -21.29 8.14 9.94
C SER A 246 -21.81 9.21 8.98
N THR A 247 -22.56 8.83 7.94
CA THR A 247 -23.20 9.81 7.06
C THR A 247 -24.33 10.59 7.75
N GLU A 248 -24.83 10.09 8.88
CA GLU A 248 -26.01 10.63 9.57
C GLU A 248 -25.68 11.24 10.94
N SER A 249 -24.53 10.89 11.53
CA SER A 249 -24.17 11.26 12.90
C SER A 249 -22.66 11.32 13.12
N GLU A 250 -22.28 12.08 14.15
CA GLU A 250 -20.95 12.03 14.77
C GLU A 250 -21.15 11.58 16.22
N ASP A 251 -20.54 10.46 16.59
CA ASP A 251 -20.54 9.96 17.97
C ASP A 251 -19.15 10.15 18.59
N PHE A 252 -19.12 10.57 19.85
CA PHE A 252 -17.88 10.81 20.58
C PHE A 252 -17.78 9.90 21.79
N GLN A 253 -16.58 9.39 22.04
CA GLN A 253 -16.23 8.70 23.27
C GLN A 253 -15.06 9.45 23.92
N ASP A 254 -15.37 10.20 24.96
CA ASP A 254 -14.39 10.96 25.75
C ASP A 254 -13.84 10.11 26.89
N GLU A 255 -12.52 10.15 27.06
CA GLU A 255 -11.81 9.61 28.21
C GLU A 255 -11.13 10.76 28.96
N GLU A 256 -11.64 11.05 30.16
CA GLU A 256 -11.11 12.13 30.98
C GLU A 256 -9.83 11.70 31.70
N ASN A 257 -8.77 12.48 31.51
CA ASN A 257 -7.58 12.40 32.33
C ASN A 257 -7.67 13.39 33.50
N PRO A 258 -7.77 12.93 34.77
CA PRO A 258 -7.90 13.82 35.92
C PRO A 258 -6.68 14.72 36.13
N GLU A 259 -5.52 14.34 35.58
CA GLU A 259 -4.28 15.12 35.64
C GLU A 259 -4.05 16.00 34.40
N GLY A 260 -4.98 15.94 33.43
CA GLY A 260 -4.95 16.71 32.20
C GLY A 260 -5.34 18.18 32.37
N PHE A 261 -4.89 19.02 31.45
CA PHE A 261 -5.43 20.37 31.33
C PHE A 261 -6.83 20.29 30.72
N LYS A 262 -7.82 20.89 31.39
CA LYS A 262 -9.25 20.85 30.98
C LYS A 262 -9.54 21.20 29.52
N SER A 263 -8.68 22.00 28.89
CA SER A 263 -8.85 22.48 27.51
C SER A 263 -7.97 21.76 26.48
N VAL A 264 -7.13 20.81 26.91
CA VAL A 264 -6.18 20.11 26.03
C VAL A 264 -6.67 18.68 25.82
N ARG A 265 -6.82 18.28 24.56
CA ARG A 265 -7.30 16.95 24.18
C ARG A 265 -6.51 16.42 23.00
N ASP A 266 -6.50 15.10 22.87
CA ASP A 266 -6.00 14.36 21.73
C ASP A 266 -7.16 13.58 21.09
N ASP A 267 -7.42 13.85 19.80
CA ASP A 267 -8.58 13.37 19.08
C ASP A 267 -8.17 12.28 18.07
N PHE A 268 -8.81 11.11 18.15
CA PHE A 268 -8.57 9.98 17.25
C PHE A 268 -9.87 9.57 16.54
N PHE A 269 -9.80 9.16 15.28
CA PHE A 269 -10.95 8.59 14.59
C PHE A 269 -11.06 7.09 14.87
N ASP A 270 -12.28 6.59 15.03
CA ASP A 270 -12.53 5.15 15.15
C ASP A 270 -12.46 4.50 13.76
N ASP A 271 -11.48 3.61 13.62
CA ASP A 271 -11.16 2.98 12.37
C ASP A 271 -11.92 1.65 12.11
N ALA A 272 -13.02 1.38 12.79
CA ALA A 272 -13.74 0.10 12.66
C ALA A 272 -14.29 -0.25 11.25
N ASN A 273 -14.53 0.73 10.34
CA ASN A 273 -15.09 0.52 8.99
C ASN A 273 -14.06 0.54 7.84
N TYR A 274 -12.79 0.39 8.18
CA TYR A 274 -11.66 0.84 7.37
C TYR A 274 -11.23 0.11 6.10
N PRO A 275 -11.50 -1.19 5.91
CA PRO A 275 -11.12 -1.87 4.67
C PRO A 275 -11.66 -1.18 3.40
N LEU A 276 -12.69 -0.33 3.53
CA LEU A 276 -13.31 0.43 2.44
C LEU A 276 -12.63 1.77 2.13
N TYR A 277 -11.86 2.36 3.06
CA TYR A 277 -11.27 3.71 2.93
C TYR A 277 -9.80 3.73 3.40
N PRO A 278 -8.89 3.14 2.63
CA PRO A 278 -7.52 2.89 3.07
C PRO A 278 -6.70 4.17 3.29
N GLU A 279 -7.08 5.30 2.69
CA GLU A 279 -6.44 6.60 2.87
C GLU A 279 -6.46 7.15 4.30
N ARG A 280 -7.37 6.67 5.15
CA ARG A 280 -7.46 7.15 6.52
C ARG A 280 -6.76 6.21 7.52
N LEU A 281 -6.19 5.06 7.05
CA LEU A 281 -5.73 3.93 7.88
C LEU A 281 -4.62 4.43 8.81
N THR A 282 -5.00 4.87 10.00
CA THR A 282 -4.06 5.26 11.03
C THR A 282 -4.24 4.19 12.09
N GLN A 283 -3.56 3.05 11.91
CA GLN A 283 -3.59 2.00 12.92
C GLN A 283 -3.22 2.65 14.25
N ALA A 284 -4.10 2.54 15.25
CA ALA A 284 -3.74 2.94 16.60
C ALA A 284 -2.54 2.09 17.01
N SER A 285 -1.44 2.75 17.38
CA SER A 285 -0.25 2.03 17.85
C SER A 285 -0.64 1.19 19.07
N HIS A 286 -0.44 -0.12 18.97
CA HIS A 286 -0.63 -1.04 20.08
C HIS A 286 0.54 -0.99 21.09
N SER A 287 1.66 -0.34 20.74
CA SER A 287 2.75 -0.08 21.67
C SER A 287 2.41 1.10 22.58
N ALA A 288 2.80 1.00 23.86
CA ALA A 288 2.79 2.16 24.75
C ALA A 288 3.68 3.27 24.16
N ALA A 289 3.10 4.46 23.96
CA ALA A 289 3.77 5.58 23.30
C ALA A 289 4.84 6.26 24.17
N THR A 290 4.70 6.12 25.49
CA THR A 290 5.60 6.71 26.49
C THR A 290 5.87 5.69 27.58
N LEU A 291 6.93 5.94 28.36
CA LEU A 291 7.18 5.22 29.60
C LEU A 291 6.01 5.39 30.56
N ASP A 292 5.62 4.30 31.22
CA ASP A 292 4.61 4.34 32.28
C ASP A 292 5.25 4.34 33.67
N LYS A 293 6.50 3.87 33.78
CA LYS A 293 7.25 3.78 35.04
C LYS A 293 8.58 4.54 34.97
N PRO A 294 9.16 4.90 36.13
CA PRO A 294 10.43 5.60 36.15
C PRO A 294 11.58 4.76 35.58
N LEU A 295 12.55 5.45 34.96
CA LEU A 295 13.83 4.87 34.61
C LEU A 295 14.83 5.08 35.74
N ILE A 296 15.67 4.08 35.97
CA ILE A 296 16.77 4.15 36.91
C ILE A 296 18.07 4.21 36.12
N GLN A 297 18.89 5.23 36.38
CA GLN A 297 20.22 5.35 35.79
C GLN A 297 21.29 5.32 36.87
N PHE A 298 22.32 4.50 36.69
CA PHE A 298 23.41 4.41 37.66
C PHE A 298 24.74 4.07 36.99
N SER A 299 25.83 4.46 37.65
CA SER A 299 27.19 4.16 37.21
C SER A 299 27.85 3.13 38.11
N LEU A 300 28.68 2.26 37.53
CA LEU A 300 29.43 1.27 38.29
C LEU A 300 30.73 1.86 38.85
N ALA A 301 31.02 1.52 40.11
CA ALA A 301 32.25 1.87 40.79
C ALA A 301 33.33 0.78 40.66
N ARG A 302 32.95 -0.48 40.44
CA ARG A 302 33.86 -1.62 40.15
C ARG A 302 33.08 -2.84 39.67
N PHE A 303 33.78 -3.80 39.07
CA PHE A 303 33.29 -5.17 38.92
C PHE A 303 33.74 -6.04 40.09
N THR A 304 32.97 -7.08 40.39
CA THR A 304 33.24 -8.06 41.45
C THR A 304 33.07 -9.49 40.96
N GLU A 305 33.31 -10.47 41.84
CA GLU A 305 33.13 -11.89 41.49
C GLU A 305 31.65 -12.23 41.25
N THR A 306 30.73 -11.49 41.88
CA THR A 306 29.28 -11.71 41.79
C THR A 306 28.59 -10.80 40.77
N PHE A 307 29.17 -9.65 40.43
CA PHE A 307 28.60 -8.71 39.48
C PHE A 307 29.65 -8.21 38.48
N GLY A 308 29.48 -8.57 37.20
CA GLY A 308 30.53 -8.47 36.18
C GLY A 308 29.94 -8.17 34.81
N LEU A 309 30.79 -8.16 33.78
CA LEU A 309 30.42 -7.75 32.42
C LEU A 309 29.26 -8.58 31.82
N SER A 310 29.15 -9.86 32.17
CA SER A 310 28.05 -10.74 31.75
C SER A 310 26.70 -10.40 32.38
N HIS A 311 26.71 -9.70 33.53
CA HIS A 311 25.52 -9.34 34.31
C HIS A 311 24.96 -7.96 33.95
N ILE A 312 25.69 -7.18 33.16
CA ILE A 312 25.27 -5.83 32.78
C ILE A 312 24.61 -5.76 31.40
N LEU A 313 24.39 -6.90 30.74
CA LEU A 313 23.89 -6.91 29.36
C LEU A 313 22.40 -6.53 29.30
N PRO A 314 21.95 -5.83 28.23
CA PRO A 314 20.55 -5.53 28.04
C PRO A 314 19.66 -6.79 28.11
N GLY A 315 18.53 -6.67 28.80
CA GLY A 315 17.60 -7.75 29.08
C GLY A 315 17.87 -8.53 30.38
N VAL A 316 19.04 -8.39 31.00
CA VAL A 316 19.33 -9.02 32.30
C VAL A 316 18.46 -8.37 33.39
N LEU A 317 17.88 -9.21 34.24
CA LEU A 317 17.15 -8.76 35.42
C LEU A 317 18.13 -8.52 36.57
N ILE A 318 17.96 -7.40 37.26
CA ILE A 318 18.75 -7.02 38.43
C ILE A 318 17.83 -6.67 39.59
N ALA A 319 18.31 -6.94 40.79
CA ALA A 319 17.70 -6.48 42.03
C ALA A 319 18.77 -5.78 42.85
N ILE A 320 18.51 -4.52 43.20
CA ILE A 320 19.40 -3.78 44.08
C ILE A 320 19.18 -4.30 45.50
N LYS A 321 20.24 -4.79 46.14
CA LYS A 321 20.18 -5.26 47.53
C LYS A 321 21.02 -4.35 48.42
N GLY A 322 20.38 -3.79 49.43
CA GLY A 322 21.09 -3.14 50.54
C GLY A 322 21.82 -4.19 51.37
N GLU A 323 23.12 -4.00 51.60
CA GLU A 323 23.81 -4.72 52.67
C GLU A 323 23.78 -3.86 53.93
N GLU A 324 23.07 -4.30 54.97
CA GLU A 324 22.89 -3.61 56.25
C GLU A 324 24.20 -3.12 56.92
N LYS A 325 25.37 -3.64 56.50
CA LYS A 325 26.67 -3.43 57.16
C LYS A 325 27.55 -2.32 56.58
N LEU A 326 27.21 -1.72 55.43
CA LEU A 326 28.07 -0.73 54.75
C LEU A 326 27.40 0.60 54.41
N GLY A 327 26.25 0.90 55.04
CA GLY A 327 25.48 2.11 54.82
C GLY A 327 24.55 1.94 53.63
N GLY A 328 23.31 1.54 53.92
CA GLY A 328 22.24 1.48 52.94
C GLY A 328 21.41 2.75 53.02
N ASP A 329 21.71 3.72 52.16
CA ASP A 329 21.05 5.02 52.18
C ASP A 329 20.00 5.13 51.06
N TRP A 330 20.19 4.46 49.93
CA TRP A 330 19.29 4.57 48.76
C TRP A 330 18.70 3.25 48.27
N SER A 331 19.25 2.11 48.65
CA SER A 331 18.59 0.81 48.44
C SER A 331 17.28 0.67 49.24
N GLU A 332 17.09 1.54 50.24
CA GLU A 332 15.86 1.69 51.03
C GLU A 332 14.84 2.66 50.39
N ASP A 333 15.18 3.35 49.30
CA ASP A 333 14.25 4.23 48.59
C ASP A 333 13.05 3.40 48.07
N PRO A 334 11.80 3.80 48.34
CA PRO A 334 10.62 3.06 47.89
C PRO A 334 10.56 2.78 46.38
N GLU A 335 11.19 3.61 45.56
CA GLU A 335 11.27 3.43 44.10
C GLU A 335 12.26 2.33 43.68
N VAL A 336 13.15 1.91 44.59
CA VAL A 336 14.24 0.95 44.33
C VAL A 336 14.07 -0.33 45.16
N LYS A 337 13.63 -0.19 46.40
CA LYS A 337 13.53 -1.25 47.40
C LYS A 337 12.58 -2.36 46.95
N ASP A 338 13.06 -3.61 47.04
CA ASP A 338 12.33 -4.83 46.67
C ASP A 338 11.82 -4.84 45.21
N GLN A 339 12.30 -3.92 44.38
CA GLN A 339 11.97 -3.86 42.95
C GLN A 339 12.95 -4.69 42.13
N THR A 340 12.44 -5.25 41.04
CA THR A 340 13.26 -5.89 40.02
C THR A 340 13.28 -5.03 38.78
N PHE A 341 14.47 -4.77 38.26
CA PHE A 341 14.67 -3.98 37.06
C PHE A 341 15.24 -4.82 35.94
N ARG A 342 14.91 -4.46 34.71
CA ARG A 342 15.53 -4.99 33.49
C ARG A 342 16.53 -3.95 33.00
N ILE A 343 17.78 -4.38 32.75
CA ILE A 343 18.76 -3.50 32.10
C ILE A 343 18.28 -3.23 30.67
N ARG A 344 18.16 -1.95 30.33
CA ARG A 344 17.65 -1.48 29.04
C ARG A 344 18.78 -1.06 28.11
N ASP A 345 19.67 -0.21 28.62
CA ASP A 345 20.80 0.35 27.87
C ASP A 345 22.09 0.32 28.70
N VAL A 346 23.23 0.14 28.01
CA VAL A 346 24.57 0.17 28.61
C VAL A 346 25.45 1.08 27.79
N SER A 347 26.12 2.02 28.46
CA SER A 347 27.25 2.76 27.91
C SER A 347 28.51 2.28 28.60
N PHE A 348 29.43 1.70 27.83
CA PHE A 348 30.70 1.16 28.32
C PHE A 348 31.86 1.79 27.56
N GLU A 349 32.79 2.41 28.29
CA GLU A 349 34.04 2.92 27.73
C GLU A 349 35.23 2.34 28.49
N ALA A 350 36.22 1.82 27.76
CA ALA A 350 37.48 1.34 28.29
C ALA A 350 38.63 2.05 27.61
N THR A 351 39.47 2.75 28.37
CA THR A 351 40.68 3.43 27.87
C THR A 351 41.91 2.83 28.51
N LYS A 352 42.89 2.39 27.70
CA LYS A 352 44.14 1.83 28.18
C LYS A 352 44.95 2.89 28.91
N THR A 353 45.52 2.55 30.06
CA THR A 353 46.18 3.52 30.95
C THR A 353 47.70 3.57 30.78
N VAL A 354 48.29 2.55 30.15
CA VAL A 354 49.73 2.42 29.96
C VAL A 354 50.08 2.35 28.47
N VAL A 355 51.06 3.16 28.04
CA VAL A 355 51.60 3.12 26.68
C VAL A 355 52.31 1.78 26.46
N SER A 356 52.02 1.11 25.34
CA SER A 356 52.59 -0.19 24.99
C SER A 356 54.12 -0.20 25.10
N ASP A 357 54.66 -1.06 25.96
CA ASP A 357 56.11 -1.27 26.17
C ASP A 357 56.71 -2.23 25.12
N GLY A 358 55.92 -2.67 24.14
CA GLY A 358 56.32 -3.63 23.12
C GLY A 358 56.29 -5.10 23.57
N ILE A 359 55.97 -5.38 24.84
CA ILE A 359 55.80 -6.74 25.36
C ILE A 359 54.33 -7.16 25.15
N GLN A 360 54.10 -8.23 24.39
CA GLN A 360 52.76 -8.80 24.24
C GLN A 360 52.27 -9.36 25.59
N LYS A 361 51.48 -8.57 26.32
CA LYS A 361 50.67 -9.08 27.43
C LYS A 361 49.23 -9.24 26.97
N ASN A 362 48.64 -10.39 27.31
CA ASN A 362 47.26 -10.74 26.98
C ASN A 362 46.24 -10.01 27.86
N VAL A 363 46.69 -9.41 28.98
CA VAL A 363 45.87 -8.68 29.93
C VAL A 363 46.49 -7.29 30.10
N GLN A 364 45.66 -6.26 30.11
CA GLN A 364 46.09 -4.88 30.32
C GLN A 364 45.14 -4.17 31.27
N PRO A 365 45.63 -3.21 32.07
CA PRO A 365 44.78 -2.34 32.87
C PRO A 365 44.07 -1.32 31.96
N PHE A 366 42.75 -1.29 32.06
CA PHE A 366 41.90 -0.28 31.44
C PHE A 366 41.24 0.57 32.53
N ARG A 367 41.11 1.87 32.25
CA ARG A 367 40.19 2.75 32.96
C ARG A 367 38.82 2.59 32.32
N LEU A 368 37.86 2.14 33.11
CA LEU A 368 36.48 1.87 32.67
C LEU A 368 35.54 2.96 33.14
N GLU A 369 34.60 3.35 32.28
CA GLU A 369 33.43 4.17 32.60
C GLU A 369 32.20 3.40 32.14
N VAL A 370 31.33 3.03 33.09
CA VAL A 370 30.16 2.18 32.81
C VAL A 370 28.92 2.84 33.41
N SER A 371 27.94 3.13 32.54
CA SER A 371 26.64 3.67 32.90
C SER A 371 25.54 2.76 32.39
N LEU A 372 24.55 2.51 33.24
CA LEU A 372 23.43 1.61 33.00
C LEU A 372 22.13 2.39 33.10
N THR A 373 21.22 2.13 32.19
CA THR A 373 19.80 2.51 32.33
C THR A 373 18.99 1.25 32.48
N ALA A 374 18.18 1.20 33.53
CA ALA A 374 17.28 0.09 33.84
C ALA A 374 15.83 0.60 33.93
N GLU A 375 14.90 -0.26 33.58
CA GLU A 375 13.45 -0.04 33.64
C GLU A 375 12.83 -1.06 34.58
N SER A 376 11.65 -0.78 35.12
CA SER A 376 10.92 -1.78 35.92
C SER A 376 10.63 -3.03 35.07
N LYS A 377 10.64 -4.21 35.71
CA LYS A 377 10.43 -5.50 35.03
C LYS A 377 9.14 -5.53 34.20
N ASP A 378 8.07 -4.91 34.70
CA ASP A 378 6.74 -4.86 34.11
C ASP A 378 6.47 -3.55 33.33
N GLU A 379 7.50 -2.77 32.99
CA GLU A 379 7.37 -1.60 32.11
C GLU A 379 6.85 -2.02 30.71
N PRO A 380 5.66 -1.55 30.28
CA PRO A 380 5.11 -1.89 28.97
C PRO A 380 5.82 -1.20 27.78
N PHE A 381 6.44 -0.02 27.99
CA PHE A 381 7.08 0.75 26.91
C PHE A 381 8.24 0.00 26.26
N VAL A 382 8.19 -0.23 24.95
CA VAL A 382 9.26 -0.95 24.24
C VAL A 382 10.26 0.04 23.65
N SER A 383 11.51 0.02 24.15
CA SER A 383 12.61 0.79 23.55
C SER A 383 12.95 0.29 22.14
N ARG A 384 13.12 1.24 21.21
CA ARG A 384 13.40 1.01 19.80
C ARG A 384 14.47 1.98 19.30
N PRO A 385 15.25 1.59 18.29
CA PRO A 385 16.12 2.53 17.60
C PRO A 385 15.26 3.57 16.88
N ALA A 386 15.80 4.77 16.63
CA ALA A 386 15.10 5.77 15.86
C ALA A 386 14.77 5.25 14.45
N PHE A 387 13.52 5.42 14.02
CA PHE A 387 13.06 5.04 12.69
C PHE A 387 12.23 6.15 12.04
N LYS A 388 11.89 5.93 10.77
CA LYS A 388 11.02 6.80 9.98
C LYS A 388 9.86 5.99 9.47
N ASP A 389 8.68 6.56 9.55
CA ASP A 389 7.47 5.89 9.09
C ASP A 389 7.51 5.70 7.57
N PRO A 390 7.00 4.56 7.06
CA PRO A 390 6.81 4.38 5.63
C PRO A 390 5.80 5.39 5.10
N VAL A 391 6.05 5.86 3.88
CA VAL A 391 5.18 6.85 3.23
C VAL A 391 4.19 6.15 2.31
N TYR A 392 2.92 6.29 2.64
CA TYR A 392 1.78 5.80 1.85
C TYR A 392 0.91 6.96 1.33
N PRO A 393 0.12 6.72 0.26
CA PRO A 393 0.21 5.54 -0.62
C PRO A 393 1.44 5.58 -1.53
N PHE A 394 1.74 4.45 -2.18
CA PHE A 394 2.56 4.44 -3.39
C PHE A 394 1.76 3.86 -4.56
N SER A 395 1.96 4.39 -5.77
CA SER A 395 1.14 3.98 -6.90
C SER A 395 1.77 2.83 -7.70
N THR A 396 0.92 1.98 -8.30
CA THR A 396 1.28 0.92 -9.24
C THR A 396 0.19 0.76 -10.29
N ILE A 397 0.44 -0.04 -11.32
CA ILE A 397 -0.54 -0.39 -12.36
C ILE A 397 -0.86 -1.88 -12.26
N GLY A 398 -2.12 -2.22 -12.46
CA GLY A 398 -2.60 -3.59 -12.54
C GLY A 398 -3.70 -3.74 -13.59
N LYS A 399 -4.20 -4.97 -13.75
CA LYS A 399 -5.35 -5.27 -14.61
C LYS A 399 -6.44 -5.96 -13.82
N ILE A 400 -7.69 -5.55 -14.06
CA ILE A 400 -8.86 -6.22 -13.46
C ILE A 400 -8.90 -7.68 -13.91
N PHE A 401 -9.08 -8.57 -12.94
CA PHE A 401 -9.24 -9.99 -13.15
C PHE A 401 -10.70 -10.41 -12.95
N SER A 402 -11.16 -11.33 -13.79
CA SER A 402 -12.50 -11.94 -13.71
C SER A 402 -12.43 -13.36 -14.26
N GLU A 403 -13.01 -14.31 -13.53
CA GLU A 403 -13.12 -15.71 -13.95
C GLU A 403 -14.35 -15.96 -14.82
N ILE A 404 -15.29 -15.00 -14.85
CA ILE A 404 -16.55 -15.12 -15.58
C ILE A 404 -16.28 -14.95 -17.08
N GLY A 405 -16.80 -15.86 -17.90
CA GLY A 405 -16.76 -15.76 -19.36
C GLY A 405 -15.37 -15.99 -19.99
N ASP A 406 -15.35 -16.07 -21.32
CA ASP A 406 -14.14 -16.36 -22.09
C ASP A 406 -13.08 -15.24 -21.98
N LYS A 407 -11.88 -15.50 -22.50
CA LYS A 407 -10.73 -14.58 -22.44
C LYS A 407 -11.02 -13.22 -23.12
N GLU A 408 -11.84 -13.22 -24.17
CA GLU A 408 -12.20 -12.02 -24.95
C GLU A 408 -13.45 -11.30 -24.41
N GLN A 409 -14.16 -11.87 -23.44
CA GLN A 409 -15.38 -11.27 -22.91
C GLN A 409 -15.08 -10.16 -21.89
N THR A 410 -15.80 -9.05 -22.00
CA THR A 410 -15.74 -7.90 -21.08
C THR A 410 -16.69 -8.14 -19.92
N THR A 411 -16.31 -9.08 -19.05
CA THR A 411 -17.06 -9.42 -17.82
C THR A 411 -16.43 -8.73 -16.61
N TYR A 412 -17.11 -8.74 -15.47
CA TYR A 412 -16.55 -8.30 -14.18
C TYR A 412 -16.90 -9.35 -13.13
N ASN A 413 -16.07 -9.44 -12.09
CA ASN A 413 -16.33 -10.33 -10.95
C ASN A 413 -16.14 -9.52 -9.66
N ILE A 414 -17.20 -9.39 -8.87
CA ILE A 414 -17.17 -8.71 -7.57
C ILE A 414 -17.34 -9.79 -6.50
N VAL A 415 -16.26 -10.04 -5.75
CA VAL A 415 -16.25 -11.02 -4.68
C VAL A 415 -16.77 -10.36 -3.41
N LYS A 416 -17.87 -10.88 -2.84
CA LYS A 416 -18.42 -10.40 -1.56
C LYS A 416 -17.99 -11.30 -0.41
N ASN A 417 -17.78 -10.71 0.75
CA ASN A 417 -17.61 -11.44 2.01
C ASN A 417 -18.23 -10.63 3.16
N GLU A 418 -18.33 -11.23 4.35
CA GLU A 418 -18.94 -10.58 5.53
C GLU A 418 -18.25 -9.26 5.91
N LYS A 419 -16.93 -9.14 5.66
CA LYS A 419 -16.12 -7.95 5.95
C LYS A 419 -16.18 -6.87 4.86
N SER A 420 -16.80 -7.16 3.71
CA SER A 420 -16.92 -6.24 2.57
C SER A 420 -18.27 -6.43 1.88
N PRO A 421 -19.34 -5.81 2.41
CA PRO A 421 -20.70 -5.96 1.86
C PRO A 421 -20.85 -5.34 0.46
N LEU A 422 -20.04 -4.32 0.14
CA LEU A 422 -19.97 -3.70 -1.18
C LEU A 422 -19.22 -4.58 -2.20
N GLY A 423 -18.32 -5.46 -1.72
CA GLY A 423 -17.55 -6.40 -2.51
C GLY A 423 -16.15 -5.91 -2.88
N MET A 424 -15.37 -6.78 -3.52
CA MET A 424 -13.97 -6.56 -3.88
C MET A 424 -13.74 -6.90 -5.36
N TYR A 425 -12.96 -6.07 -6.04
CA TYR A 425 -12.30 -6.43 -7.30
C TYR A 425 -11.09 -7.34 -7.02
N GLN A 426 -10.79 -8.20 -7.99
CA GLN A 426 -9.51 -8.91 -8.06
C GLN A 426 -8.63 -8.20 -9.09
N VAL A 427 -7.41 -7.84 -8.73
CA VAL A 427 -6.48 -7.13 -9.62
C VAL A 427 -5.16 -7.87 -9.70
N VAL A 428 -4.71 -8.16 -10.91
CA VAL A 428 -3.40 -8.76 -11.16
C VAL A 428 -2.37 -7.65 -11.26
N ILE A 429 -1.39 -7.67 -10.36
CA ILE A 429 -0.28 -6.71 -10.34
C ILE A 429 1.00 -7.48 -10.65
N PRO A 430 1.75 -7.15 -11.73
CA PRO A 430 2.95 -7.89 -12.12
C PRO A 430 3.98 -8.08 -10.99
N ARG A 431 4.11 -7.07 -10.12
CA ARG A 431 5.05 -7.08 -9.00
C ARG A 431 4.63 -7.99 -7.82
N ALA A 432 3.36 -8.37 -7.74
CA ALA A 432 2.86 -9.31 -6.73
C ALA A 432 3.09 -10.79 -7.11
N GLY A 433 3.44 -11.06 -8.38
CA GLY A 433 3.55 -12.40 -8.94
C GLY A 433 2.44 -12.71 -9.94
N LYS A 434 2.69 -13.63 -10.87
CA LYS A 434 1.80 -13.89 -12.02
C LYS A 434 0.45 -14.48 -11.63
N ASP A 435 0.40 -15.25 -10.55
CA ASP A 435 -0.79 -15.99 -10.12
C ASP A 435 -1.49 -15.35 -8.91
N LYS A 436 -0.94 -14.25 -8.39
CA LYS A 436 -1.47 -13.56 -7.21
C LYS A 436 -2.49 -12.49 -7.63
N LYS A 437 -3.60 -12.42 -6.91
CA LYS A 437 -4.72 -11.50 -7.16
C LYS A 437 -4.88 -10.60 -5.95
N VAL A 438 -4.59 -9.31 -6.11
CA VAL A 438 -4.80 -8.33 -5.05
C VAL A 438 -6.29 -8.03 -4.93
N LEU A 439 -6.83 -8.14 -3.73
CA LEU A 439 -8.20 -7.74 -3.43
C LEU A 439 -8.25 -6.22 -3.24
N VAL A 440 -9.15 -5.55 -3.95
CA VAL A 440 -9.32 -4.10 -3.91
C VAL A 440 -10.78 -3.77 -3.70
N PRO A 441 -11.15 -2.88 -2.77
CA PRO A 441 -12.54 -2.49 -2.55
C PRO A 441 -13.28 -2.08 -3.82
N PHE A 442 -14.50 -2.60 -3.97
CA PHE A 442 -15.46 -2.08 -4.94
C PHE A 442 -16.03 -0.77 -4.38
N THR A 443 -15.42 0.35 -4.74
CA THR A 443 -15.90 1.68 -4.38
C THR A 443 -16.62 2.32 -5.58
N PRO A 444 -17.67 3.13 -5.35
CA PRO A 444 -18.32 3.91 -6.40
C PRO A 444 -17.49 5.12 -6.87
N ASP A 445 -16.22 5.21 -6.47
CA ASP A 445 -15.35 6.36 -6.70
C ASP A 445 -15.25 6.67 -8.20
N GLY A 446 -15.65 7.87 -8.60
CA GLY A 446 -15.66 8.30 -10.00
C GLY A 446 -16.91 7.92 -10.80
N THR A 447 -17.85 7.16 -10.22
CA THR A 447 -19.18 6.94 -10.80
C THR A 447 -20.23 7.78 -10.07
N SER A 448 -21.21 8.33 -10.79
CA SER A 448 -22.38 8.84 -10.09
C SER A 448 -23.07 7.63 -9.46
N GLY A 449 -23.45 7.69 -8.17
CA GLY A 449 -24.15 6.58 -7.48
C GLY A 449 -25.48 6.15 -8.11
N ARG A 450 -25.85 6.74 -9.26
CA ARG A 450 -27.00 6.39 -10.11
C ARG A 450 -26.65 5.38 -11.21
N ASN A 451 -25.38 5.24 -11.59
CA ASN A 451 -24.94 4.36 -12.68
C ASN A 451 -24.03 3.24 -12.13
N HIS A 452 -24.39 1.99 -12.37
CA HIS A 452 -23.56 0.84 -12.04
C HIS A 452 -22.72 0.42 -13.26
N LEU A 453 -21.52 0.97 -13.38
CA LEU A 453 -20.57 0.67 -14.46
C LEU A 453 -19.27 0.08 -13.88
N PRO A 454 -19.25 -1.23 -13.57
CA PRO A 454 -18.08 -1.86 -12.96
C PRO A 454 -16.91 -1.91 -13.94
N HIS A 455 -15.70 -1.90 -13.39
CA HIS A 455 -14.49 -2.12 -14.16
C HIS A 455 -14.43 -3.58 -14.64
N THR A 456 -14.17 -3.77 -15.94
CA THR A 456 -14.25 -5.07 -16.61
C THR A 456 -12.89 -5.74 -16.76
N LYS A 457 -12.92 -7.05 -17.04
CA LYS A 457 -11.76 -7.94 -17.22
C LYS A 457 -10.74 -7.30 -18.16
N ASN A 458 -9.47 -7.41 -17.80
CA ASN A 458 -8.30 -6.90 -18.52
C ASN A 458 -8.18 -5.37 -18.60
N LEU A 459 -9.11 -4.60 -18.02
CA LEU A 459 -9.00 -3.15 -17.96
C LEU A 459 -7.78 -2.75 -17.13
N GLY A 460 -6.90 -1.94 -17.71
CA GLY A 460 -5.78 -1.34 -17.00
C GLY A 460 -6.25 -0.31 -15.97
N VAL A 461 -5.81 -0.45 -14.73
CA VAL A 461 -6.12 0.46 -13.63
C VAL A 461 -4.85 0.88 -12.90
N ARG A 462 -4.80 2.14 -12.47
CA ARG A 462 -3.80 2.61 -11.50
C ARG A 462 -4.34 2.36 -10.10
N LEU A 463 -3.49 1.83 -9.24
CA LEU A 463 -3.77 1.56 -7.84
C LEU A 463 -2.88 2.39 -6.95
N ASP A 464 -3.45 2.91 -5.87
CA ASP A 464 -2.73 3.40 -4.72
C ASP A 464 -2.65 2.28 -3.67
N MET A 465 -1.43 1.97 -3.25
CA MET A 465 -1.10 0.87 -2.35
C MET A 465 -0.75 1.41 -0.96
N TYR A 466 -1.35 0.80 0.06
CA TYR A 466 -1.14 1.04 1.48
C TYR A 466 -0.55 -0.22 2.11
N PHE A 467 -0.14 -0.17 3.39
CA PHE A 467 0.52 -1.31 4.05
C PHE A 467 -0.28 -2.61 3.93
N GLN A 468 -1.58 -2.57 4.23
CA GLN A 468 -2.48 -3.73 4.21
C GLN A 468 -3.76 -3.49 3.40
N ALA A 469 -3.72 -2.53 2.47
CA ALA A 469 -4.86 -2.22 1.61
C ALA A 469 -4.43 -1.64 0.26
N ALA A 470 -5.39 -1.54 -0.66
CA ALA A 470 -5.19 -0.93 -1.97
C ALA A 470 -6.47 -0.22 -2.41
N LYS A 471 -6.35 0.73 -3.33
CA LYS A 471 -7.48 1.48 -3.91
C LYS A 471 -7.26 1.68 -5.41
N ILE A 472 -8.29 1.47 -6.23
CA ILE A 472 -8.27 1.90 -7.63
C ILE A 472 -8.50 3.41 -7.67
N VAL A 473 -7.59 4.16 -8.30
CA VAL A 473 -7.68 5.62 -8.37
C VAL A 473 -8.01 6.14 -9.77
N GLU A 474 -7.68 5.39 -10.82
CA GLU A 474 -8.07 5.73 -12.19
C GLU A 474 -8.00 4.50 -13.11
N VAL A 475 -8.74 4.59 -14.22
CA VAL A 475 -8.60 3.71 -15.38
C VAL A 475 -7.52 4.31 -16.29
N VAL A 476 -6.52 3.51 -16.69
CA VAL A 476 -5.37 4.00 -17.47
C VAL A 476 -5.47 3.70 -18.98
N GLU A 477 -6.41 2.87 -19.39
CA GLU A 477 -6.57 2.41 -20.77
C GLU A 477 -8.01 2.63 -21.26
N PHE A 478 -8.15 3.18 -22.47
CA PHE A 478 -9.41 3.11 -23.23
C PHE A 478 -9.49 1.76 -23.94
N THR A 479 -10.70 1.20 -24.03
CA THR A 479 -10.95 0.03 -24.87
C THR A 479 -10.89 0.39 -26.37
N ASP A 480 -10.59 -0.58 -27.23
CA ASP A 480 -10.45 -0.36 -28.68
C ASP A 480 -11.68 0.31 -29.31
N LEU A 481 -12.89 -0.05 -28.86
CA LEU A 481 -14.15 0.55 -29.34
C LEU A 481 -14.35 2.01 -28.93
N THR A 482 -13.66 2.46 -27.88
CA THR A 482 -13.81 3.81 -27.30
C THR A 482 -12.79 4.82 -27.82
N GLN A 483 -11.72 4.38 -28.50
CA GLN A 483 -10.73 5.31 -29.07
C GLN A 483 -11.31 6.07 -30.27
N PRO A 484 -11.32 7.42 -30.25
CA PRO A 484 -11.75 8.21 -31.40
C PRO A 484 -10.67 8.23 -32.50
N SER A 485 -11.09 8.47 -33.74
CA SER A 485 -10.16 8.81 -34.83
C SER A 485 -9.49 10.17 -34.54
N PRO A 486 -8.19 10.36 -34.85
CA PRO A 486 -7.49 11.63 -34.62
C PRO A 486 -8.15 12.83 -35.33
N ASP A 487 -8.82 12.57 -36.46
CA ASP A 487 -9.32 13.62 -37.36
C ASP A 487 -10.76 14.06 -37.04
N THR A 488 -11.37 13.59 -35.95
CA THR A 488 -12.78 13.86 -35.67
C THR A 488 -13.05 14.13 -34.20
N GLN A 489 -13.76 15.24 -33.91
CA GLN A 489 -14.24 15.50 -32.55
C GLN A 489 -15.45 14.61 -32.27
N ILE A 490 -15.30 13.71 -31.32
CA ILE A 490 -16.30 12.70 -30.97
C ILE A 490 -16.51 12.69 -29.47
N GLN A 491 -17.76 12.55 -29.05
CA GLN A 491 -18.14 12.13 -27.70
C GLN A 491 -18.89 10.81 -27.80
N GLN A 492 -18.47 9.78 -27.07
CA GLN A 492 -19.12 8.48 -27.15
C GLN A 492 -19.13 7.71 -25.84
N THR A 493 -20.15 6.86 -25.70
CA THR A 493 -20.31 5.86 -24.65
C THR A 493 -20.50 4.50 -25.30
N VAL A 494 -19.73 3.51 -24.88
CA VAL A 494 -19.81 2.13 -25.39
C VAL A 494 -20.07 1.18 -24.22
N LEU A 495 -21.12 0.37 -24.36
CA LEU A 495 -21.46 -0.73 -23.47
C LEU A 495 -21.26 -2.03 -24.25
N ALA A 496 -20.20 -2.78 -23.97
CA ALA A 496 -19.85 -3.99 -24.70
C ALA A 496 -19.80 -5.22 -23.79
N SER A 497 -20.14 -6.39 -24.33
CA SER A 497 -20.04 -7.69 -23.64
C SER A 497 -18.83 -8.52 -24.06
N ASN A 498 -18.26 -8.24 -25.23
CA ASN A 498 -17.03 -8.90 -25.73
C ASN A 498 -16.04 -7.93 -26.39
N GLY A 499 -16.18 -6.61 -26.13
CA GLY A 499 -15.30 -5.59 -26.70
C GLY A 499 -15.21 -5.53 -28.22
N LYS A 500 -16.06 -6.26 -28.97
CA LYS A 500 -15.91 -6.43 -30.43
C LYS A 500 -17.24 -6.42 -31.17
N ASP A 501 -18.05 -7.46 -30.99
CA ASP A 501 -19.22 -7.76 -31.86
C ASP A 501 -20.57 -7.60 -31.15
N LYS A 502 -20.58 -7.50 -29.82
CA LYS A 502 -21.79 -7.38 -29.01
C LYS A 502 -21.72 -6.14 -28.14
N TYR A 503 -22.38 -5.07 -28.60
CA TYR A 503 -22.32 -3.77 -27.96
C TYR A 503 -23.54 -2.89 -28.22
N VAL A 504 -23.72 -1.90 -27.34
CA VAL A 504 -24.52 -0.71 -27.55
C VAL A 504 -23.58 0.50 -27.53
N ARG A 505 -23.67 1.35 -28.55
CA ARG A 505 -22.83 2.53 -28.71
C ARG A 505 -23.70 3.76 -28.93
N GLN A 506 -23.45 4.79 -28.14
CA GLN A 506 -23.95 6.15 -28.36
C GLN A 506 -22.77 7.03 -28.76
N LYS A 507 -22.88 7.71 -29.89
CA LYS A 507 -21.79 8.52 -30.46
C LYS A 507 -22.35 9.84 -30.95
N HIS A 508 -21.70 10.94 -30.62
CA HIS A 508 -21.94 12.27 -31.18
C HIS A 508 -20.66 12.71 -31.90
N GLU A 509 -20.76 12.92 -33.21
CA GLU A 509 -19.65 13.28 -34.08
C GLU A 509 -19.85 14.68 -34.67
N PHE A 510 -18.79 15.48 -34.66
CA PHE A 510 -18.76 16.81 -35.28
C PHE A 510 -17.80 16.83 -36.48
N LYS A 511 -18.33 17.19 -37.66
CA LYS A 511 -17.55 17.37 -38.89
C LYS A 511 -17.80 18.78 -39.44
N GLY A 512 -16.91 19.70 -39.12
CA GLY A 512 -17.09 21.12 -39.46
C GLY A 512 -18.31 21.71 -38.74
N LYS A 513 -19.34 22.10 -39.50
CA LYS A 513 -20.62 22.62 -38.95
C LYS A 513 -21.68 21.54 -38.75
N GLU A 514 -21.46 20.34 -39.28
CA GLU A 514 -22.42 19.24 -39.21
C GLU A 514 -22.22 18.45 -37.92
N SER A 515 -23.32 18.10 -37.26
CA SER A 515 -23.34 17.17 -36.14
C SER A 515 -24.19 15.95 -36.48
N THR A 516 -23.69 14.78 -36.10
CA THR A 516 -24.42 13.51 -36.23
C THR A 516 -24.44 12.80 -34.89
N TYR A 517 -25.62 12.51 -34.39
CA TYR A 517 -25.82 11.64 -33.24
C TYR A 517 -26.20 10.24 -33.71
N THR A 518 -25.47 9.24 -33.27
CA THR A 518 -25.61 7.85 -33.67
C THR A 518 -25.88 6.98 -32.45
N PHE A 519 -26.95 6.20 -32.50
CA PHE A 519 -27.17 5.07 -31.60
C PHE A 519 -27.01 3.78 -32.41
N GLU A 520 -26.14 2.89 -31.96
CA GLU A 520 -25.86 1.63 -32.61
C GLU A 520 -25.98 0.47 -31.62
N HIS A 521 -26.67 -0.59 -32.05
CA HIS A 521 -26.81 -1.82 -31.29
C HIS A 521 -26.39 -3.00 -32.16
N SER A 522 -25.42 -3.78 -31.70
CA SER A 522 -24.89 -4.95 -32.40
C SER A 522 -25.00 -6.17 -31.49
N THR A 523 -25.61 -7.24 -32.01
CA THR A 523 -25.79 -8.53 -31.32
C THR A 523 -24.84 -9.61 -31.84
N SER A 524 -24.21 -9.37 -32.98
CA SER A 524 -23.15 -10.20 -33.59
C SER A 524 -22.40 -9.40 -34.65
N ALA A 525 -21.32 -9.98 -35.19
CA ALA A 525 -20.56 -9.40 -36.29
C ALA A 525 -21.42 -9.14 -37.54
N GLU A 526 -22.49 -9.90 -37.72
CA GLU A 526 -23.36 -9.83 -38.90
C GLU A 526 -24.64 -9.04 -38.68
N GLN A 527 -25.05 -8.75 -37.44
CA GLN A 527 -26.34 -8.12 -37.15
C GLN A 527 -26.16 -6.80 -36.40
N LYS A 528 -26.68 -5.72 -36.99
CA LYS A 528 -26.61 -4.36 -36.46
C LYS A 528 -27.90 -3.59 -36.67
N GLN A 529 -28.21 -2.74 -35.70
CA GLN A 529 -29.25 -1.72 -35.79
C GLN A 529 -28.59 -0.37 -35.56
N LEU A 530 -28.95 0.61 -36.39
CA LEU A 530 -28.33 1.92 -36.40
C LEU A 530 -29.42 2.99 -36.48
N ILE A 531 -29.37 3.97 -35.59
CA ILE A 531 -30.18 5.19 -35.61
C ILE A 531 -29.21 6.36 -35.77
N GLU A 532 -29.34 7.13 -36.84
CA GLU A 532 -28.59 8.36 -37.07
C GLU A 532 -29.53 9.56 -37.06
N VAL A 533 -29.16 10.58 -36.31
CA VAL A 533 -29.89 11.84 -36.19
C VAL A 533 -28.94 12.96 -36.64
N GLN A 534 -29.37 13.67 -37.67
CA GLN A 534 -28.70 14.82 -38.25
C GLN A 534 -29.68 16.00 -38.29
N GLU A 535 -29.18 17.19 -38.60
CA GLU A 535 -30.07 18.32 -38.85
C GLU A 535 -31.07 17.97 -39.95
N GLN A 536 -32.37 18.11 -39.64
CA GLN A 536 -33.49 17.83 -40.57
C GLN A 536 -33.61 16.37 -41.06
N LYS A 537 -32.85 15.42 -40.49
CA LYS A 537 -32.86 14.02 -40.93
C LYS A 537 -32.74 13.02 -39.77
N ILE A 538 -33.59 12.00 -39.76
CA ILE A 538 -33.47 10.82 -38.89
C ILE A 538 -33.45 9.58 -39.77
N LEU A 539 -32.49 8.69 -39.59
CA LEU A 539 -32.37 7.43 -40.29
C LEU A 539 -32.32 6.28 -39.29
N ILE A 540 -33.17 5.27 -39.46
CA ILE A 540 -33.16 4.03 -38.69
C ILE A 540 -32.90 2.90 -39.68
N THR A 541 -31.88 2.06 -39.46
CA THR A 541 -31.54 0.95 -40.34
C THR A 541 -31.34 -0.35 -39.57
N VAL A 542 -31.77 -1.45 -40.18
CA VAL A 542 -31.47 -2.82 -39.75
C VAL A 542 -30.56 -3.45 -40.80
N ILE A 543 -29.40 -3.92 -40.37
CA ILE A 543 -28.35 -4.47 -41.23
C ILE A 543 -28.11 -5.92 -40.82
N GLU A 544 -28.12 -6.82 -41.80
CA GLU A 544 -27.75 -8.23 -41.64
C GLU A 544 -26.76 -8.64 -42.74
N LYS A 545 -25.65 -9.29 -42.37
CA LYS A 545 -24.57 -9.74 -43.28
C LYS A 545 -24.07 -8.62 -44.20
N GLY A 546 -23.97 -7.40 -43.66
CA GLY A 546 -23.54 -6.21 -44.39
C GLY A 546 -24.57 -5.64 -45.38
N LYS A 547 -25.79 -6.18 -45.42
CA LYS A 547 -26.88 -5.68 -46.25
C LYS A 547 -27.93 -4.99 -45.38
N THR A 548 -28.38 -3.81 -45.80
CA THR A 548 -29.56 -3.18 -45.21
C THR A 548 -30.78 -4.03 -45.57
N LEU A 549 -31.49 -4.54 -44.55
CA LEU A 549 -32.75 -5.24 -44.74
C LEU A 549 -33.90 -4.25 -44.79
N SER A 550 -33.90 -3.30 -43.87
CA SER A 550 -34.91 -2.27 -43.77
C SER A 550 -34.33 -0.93 -43.33
N ALA A 551 -34.94 0.15 -43.81
CA ALA A 551 -34.61 1.51 -43.45
C ALA A 551 -35.86 2.36 -43.28
N ILE A 552 -35.89 3.20 -42.25
CA ILE A 552 -36.87 4.27 -42.06
C ILE A 552 -36.12 5.59 -42.09
N GLU A 553 -36.44 6.45 -43.04
CA GLU A 553 -35.85 7.77 -43.19
C GLU A 553 -36.92 8.84 -43.00
N ILE A 554 -36.71 9.75 -42.04
CA ILE A 554 -37.57 10.90 -41.78
C ILE A 554 -36.78 12.15 -42.15
N ASN A 555 -37.23 12.87 -43.17
CA ASN A 555 -36.59 14.08 -43.65
C ASN A 555 -37.52 15.28 -43.54
N ARG A 556 -37.03 16.39 -42.98
CA ARG A 556 -37.68 17.68 -43.07
C ARG A 556 -37.15 18.40 -44.30
N LYS A 557 -38.04 18.71 -45.23
CA LYS A 557 -37.77 19.60 -46.36
C LYS A 557 -38.27 21.01 -46.00
N PRO A 558 -37.86 22.07 -46.71
CA PRO A 558 -38.32 23.44 -46.44
C PRO A 558 -39.85 23.61 -46.38
N LEU A 559 -40.60 22.67 -46.97
CA LEU A 559 -42.05 22.70 -47.11
C LEU A 559 -42.74 21.40 -46.63
N GLY A 560 -42.18 20.66 -45.66
CA GLY A 560 -42.88 19.50 -45.10
C GLY A 560 -42.00 18.40 -44.50
N VAL A 561 -42.63 17.27 -44.14
CA VAL A 561 -41.96 16.07 -43.61
C VAL A 561 -42.19 14.91 -44.56
N THR A 562 -41.15 14.14 -44.84
CA THR A 562 -41.23 12.88 -45.61
C THR A 562 -40.78 11.73 -44.74
N ILE A 563 -41.57 10.66 -44.68
CA ILE A 563 -41.22 9.38 -44.07
C ILE A 563 -41.08 8.35 -45.18
N THR A 564 -39.91 7.77 -45.34
CA THR A 564 -39.63 6.71 -46.31
C THR A 564 -39.32 5.42 -45.57
N VAL A 565 -40.07 4.36 -45.85
CA VAL A 565 -39.81 2.99 -45.35
C VAL A 565 -39.35 2.16 -46.53
N LYS A 566 -38.14 1.63 -46.47
CA LYS A 566 -37.56 0.76 -47.50
C LYS A 566 -37.39 -0.64 -46.91
N ASP A 567 -37.84 -1.64 -47.64
CA ASP A 567 -37.60 -3.07 -47.36
C ASP A 567 -36.85 -3.62 -48.57
N ASP A 568 -35.54 -3.75 -48.42
CA ASP A 568 -34.64 -4.19 -49.49
C ASP A 568 -34.72 -5.70 -49.73
N ASP A 569 -35.21 -6.49 -48.75
CA ASP A 569 -35.43 -7.93 -48.90
C ASP A 569 -36.62 -8.19 -49.84
N GLN A 570 -37.72 -7.46 -49.63
CA GLN A 570 -38.90 -7.55 -50.50
C GLN A 570 -38.77 -6.67 -51.76
N GLY A 571 -37.81 -5.75 -51.80
CA GLY A 571 -37.65 -4.77 -52.87
C GLY A 571 -38.85 -3.82 -52.94
N SER A 572 -39.32 -3.36 -51.78
CA SER A 572 -40.45 -2.45 -51.66
C SER A 572 -40.06 -1.15 -50.98
N THR A 573 -40.73 -0.05 -51.35
CA THR A 573 -40.53 1.27 -50.79
C THR A 573 -41.89 1.93 -50.58
N GLN A 574 -42.14 2.38 -49.36
CA GLN A 574 -43.30 3.19 -49.03
C GLN A 574 -42.80 4.59 -48.65
N GLN A 575 -43.47 5.61 -49.15
CA GLN A 575 -43.12 7.00 -48.88
C GLN A 575 -44.37 7.77 -48.51
N PHE A 576 -44.35 8.46 -47.38
CA PHE A 576 -45.42 9.33 -46.93
C PHE A 576 -44.89 10.77 -46.81
N ALA A 577 -45.38 11.67 -47.64
CA ALA A 577 -45.03 13.07 -47.64
C ALA A 577 -46.19 13.92 -47.08
N LEU A 578 -45.90 14.66 -46.01
CA LEU A 578 -46.80 15.63 -45.38
C LEU A 578 -46.33 17.04 -45.77
N THR A 579 -47.06 17.71 -46.64
CA THR A 579 -46.71 19.06 -47.13
C THR A 579 -47.89 20.03 -46.99
N PRO A 580 -47.66 21.35 -46.98
CA PRO A 580 -48.75 22.33 -47.05
C PRO A 580 -49.67 22.16 -48.26
N ALA A 581 -49.18 21.56 -49.36
CA ALA A 581 -49.97 21.29 -50.55
C ALA A 581 -50.87 20.04 -50.41
N GLY A 582 -50.66 19.22 -49.40
CA GLY A 582 -51.38 17.96 -49.17
C GLY A 582 -50.48 16.82 -48.71
N ASN A 583 -51.13 15.69 -48.42
CA ASN A 583 -50.51 14.43 -48.02
C ASN A 583 -50.38 13.51 -49.24
N VAL A 584 -49.21 12.90 -49.44
CA VAL A 584 -48.98 11.94 -50.53
C VAL A 584 -48.44 10.64 -49.94
N LEU A 585 -49.15 9.53 -50.13
CA LEU A 585 -48.69 8.18 -49.81
C LEU A 585 -48.35 7.45 -51.11
N THR A 586 -47.10 7.08 -51.28
CA THR A 586 -46.61 6.27 -52.40
C THR A 586 -46.19 4.90 -51.88
N SER A 587 -46.60 3.83 -52.55
CA SER A 587 -46.13 2.46 -52.31
C SER A 587 -45.65 1.87 -53.62
N GLU A 588 -44.39 1.49 -53.66
CA GLU A 588 -43.71 0.95 -54.84
C GLU A 588 -43.09 -0.40 -54.50
N GLY A 589 -43.32 -1.39 -55.36
CA GLY A 589 -42.69 -2.70 -55.25
C GLY A 589 -42.61 -3.38 -56.62
N LYS A 590 -42.19 -4.64 -56.66
CA LYS A 590 -41.99 -5.40 -57.92
C LYS A 590 -43.23 -5.43 -58.84
N SER A 591 -44.44 -5.35 -58.28
CA SER A 591 -45.71 -5.38 -59.04
C SER A 591 -46.12 -4.02 -59.62
N GLY A 592 -45.52 -2.92 -59.17
CA GLY A 592 -45.81 -1.56 -59.63
C GLY A 592 -45.91 -0.54 -58.50
N LYS A 593 -46.34 0.67 -58.86
CA LYS A 593 -46.45 1.83 -57.98
C LYS A 593 -47.92 2.19 -57.75
N THR A 594 -48.27 2.52 -56.52
CA THR A 594 -49.57 3.09 -56.13
C THR A 594 -49.32 4.43 -55.43
N THR A 595 -50.09 5.46 -55.78
CA THR A 595 -50.00 6.79 -55.17
C THR A 595 -51.38 7.22 -54.69
N ILE A 596 -51.48 7.65 -53.44
CA ILE A 596 -52.67 8.30 -52.86
C ILE A 596 -52.28 9.74 -52.55
N THR A 597 -52.98 10.70 -53.16
CA THR A 597 -52.77 12.13 -52.93
C THR A 597 -54.03 12.71 -52.28
N GLN A 598 -53.88 13.34 -51.13
CA GLN A 598 -54.94 14.00 -50.39
C GLN A 598 -54.61 15.49 -50.22
N THR A 599 -55.43 16.37 -50.77
CA THR A 599 -55.40 17.82 -50.53
C THR A 599 -56.53 18.20 -49.57
N SER A 600 -56.72 19.50 -49.31
CA SER A 600 -57.85 19.99 -48.49
C SER A 600 -59.22 19.75 -49.15
N ASP A 601 -59.26 19.54 -50.46
CA ASP A 601 -60.47 19.47 -51.28
C ASP A 601 -60.58 18.19 -52.14
N THR A 602 -59.52 17.37 -52.25
CA THR A 602 -59.51 16.18 -53.11
C THR A 602 -58.79 14.99 -52.47
N VAL A 603 -59.23 13.78 -52.83
CA VAL A 603 -58.48 12.52 -52.63
C VAL A 603 -58.38 11.83 -54.00
N SER A 604 -57.16 11.57 -54.46
CA SER A 604 -56.85 10.90 -55.73
C SER A 604 -56.07 9.62 -55.45
N ILE A 605 -56.47 8.51 -56.10
CA ILE A 605 -55.78 7.21 -56.00
C ILE A 605 -55.36 6.79 -57.41
N GLU A 606 -54.05 6.69 -57.63
CA GLU A 606 -53.44 6.19 -58.86
C GLU A 606 -52.85 4.81 -58.62
N THR A 607 -53.38 3.77 -59.27
CA THR A 607 -52.92 2.39 -59.11
C THR A 607 -53.29 1.53 -60.32
N LYS A 608 -52.57 0.42 -60.52
CA LYS A 608 -52.90 -0.58 -61.55
C LYS A 608 -54.18 -1.36 -61.23
N LYS A 609 -54.48 -1.58 -59.94
CA LYS A 609 -55.65 -2.34 -59.50
C LYS A 609 -56.18 -1.75 -58.19
N PHE A 610 -57.40 -1.23 -58.24
CA PHE A 610 -58.13 -0.75 -57.07
C PHE A 610 -59.24 -1.74 -56.73
N MET A 611 -59.31 -2.18 -55.47
CA MET A 611 -60.33 -3.10 -54.99
C MET A 611 -60.84 -2.61 -53.63
N VAL A 612 -62.15 -2.45 -53.51
CA VAL A 612 -62.82 -2.14 -52.25
C VAL A 612 -63.62 -3.36 -51.86
N LYS A 613 -63.34 -3.93 -50.68
CA LYS A 613 -64.11 -5.04 -50.10
C LYS A 613 -64.79 -4.51 -48.85
N CYS A 614 -66.11 -4.40 -48.89
CA CYS A 614 -66.93 -3.90 -47.79
C CYS A 614 -68.23 -4.72 -47.72
N GLU A 615 -68.87 -4.71 -46.55
CA GLU A 615 -70.15 -5.40 -46.32
C GLU A 615 -71.32 -4.59 -46.91
N GLU A 616 -71.29 -3.27 -46.71
CA GLU A 616 -72.11 -2.29 -47.41
C GLU A 616 -71.20 -1.14 -47.89
N GLY A 617 -71.44 -0.62 -49.10
CA GLY A 617 -70.66 0.47 -49.69
C GLY A 617 -71.58 1.49 -50.36
N THR A 618 -71.54 2.73 -49.89
CA THR A 618 -72.35 3.84 -50.42
C THR A 618 -71.43 4.92 -51.00
N ILE A 619 -71.71 5.34 -52.24
CA ILE A 619 -71.05 6.50 -52.87
C ILE A 619 -72.13 7.55 -53.13
N GLU A 620 -72.15 8.61 -52.33
CA GLU A 620 -73.06 9.75 -52.49
C GLU A 620 -72.31 10.95 -53.09
N ALA A 621 -72.81 11.47 -54.20
CA ALA A 621 -72.30 12.69 -54.84
C ALA A 621 -73.41 13.74 -54.92
N GLN A 622 -73.20 14.93 -54.35
CA GLN A 622 -74.21 15.99 -54.32
C GLN A 622 -74.51 16.62 -55.70
N LYS A 623 -73.56 16.53 -56.65
CA LYS A 623 -73.70 17.12 -57.98
C LYS A 623 -73.55 16.09 -59.08
N THR A 624 -72.37 15.49 -59.21
CA THR A 624 -72.05 14.60 -60.34
C THR A 624 -71.14 13.46 -59.91
N LEU A 625 -71.39 12.28 -60.47
CA LEU A 625 -70.49 11.13 -60.46
C LEU A 625 -70.12 10.83 -61.92
N THR A 626 -68.84 10.95 -62.28
CA THR A 626 -68.38 10.84 -63.68
C THR A 626 -67.48 9.63 -63.86
N SER A 627 -67.82 8.77 -64.82
CA SER A 627 -66.99 7.65 -65.30
C SER A 627 -66.60 7.93 -66.76
N LYS A 628 -65.32 7.78 -67.14
CA LYS A 628 -64.84 8.06 -68.50
C LYS A 628 -64.93 6.83 -69.41
N ALA A 629 -65.02 7.06 -70.73
CA ALA A 629 -65.14 6.05 -71.77
C ALA A 629 -63.97 5.04 -71.76
N GLY A 630 -64.29 3.74 -71.82
CA GLY A 630 -63.36 2.61 -71.64
C GLY A 630 -63.56 1.82 -70.34
N SER A 631 -64.35 2.34 -69.40
CA SER A 631 -64.70 1.66 -68.14
C SER A 631 -65.76 0.56 -68.36
N LYS A 632 -65.42 -0.70 -68.07
CA LYS A 632 -66.39 -1.82 -68.06
C LYS A 632 -66.91 -2.03 -66.63
N HIS A 633 -68.18 -1.70 -66.40
CA HIS A 633 -68.87 -1.99 -65.14
C HIS A 633 -69.45 -3.40 -65.22
N ILE A 634 -68.95 -4.33 -64.40
CA ILE A 634 -69.49 -5.70 -64.28
C ILE A 634 -70.10 -5.78 -62.88
N ILE A 635 -71.41 -6.02 -62.82
CA ILE A 635 -72.17 -6.14 -61.57
C ILE A 635 -72.65 -7.59 -61.51
N ASP A 636 -72.03 -8.40 -60.66
CA ASP A 636 -72.34 -9.83 -60.51
C ASP A 636 -73.37 -10.11 -59.39
N ALA A 637 -73.89 -9.08 -58.74
CA ALA A 637 -74.94 -9.18 -57.72
C ALA A 637 -76.32 -8.80 -58.27
N PRO A 638 -77.42 -9.40 -57.78
CA PRO A 638 -78.78 -9.05 -58.21
C PRO A 638 -79.10 -7.58 -57.85
N LEU A 639 -79.23 -6.74 -58.87
CA LEU A 639 -79.76 -5.38 -58.75
C LEU A 639 -81.23 -5.46 -58.31
N THR A 640 -81.51 -5.21 -57.03
CA THR A 640 -82.88 -5.30 -56.49
C THR A 640 -83.76 -4.11 -56.81
N THR A 641 -83.21 -2.99 -57.32
CA THR A 641 -84.01 -1.88 -57.87
C THR A 641 -83.19 -0.95 -58.76
N ALA A 642 -83.45 -0.94 -60.07
CA ALA A 642 -82.94 0.08 -60.99
C ALA A 642 -84.08 1.03 -61.41
N LYS A 643 -84.08 2.29 -60.94
CA LYS A 643 -84.89 3.35 -61.56
C LYS A 643 -84.14 3.89 -62.78
N LYS A 644 -84.82 3.96 -63.93
CA LYS A 644 -84.30 4.39 -65.24
C LYS A 644 -83.39 5.63 -65.15
N PHE A 645 -82.16 5.49 -65.63
CA PHE A 645 -81.29 6.62 -65.97
C PHE A 645 -81.80 7.29 -67.26
N LYS A 646 -82.06 8.61 -67.22
CA LYS A 646 -82.17 9.45 -68.41
C LYS A 646 -80.77 10.01 -68.72
N ALA A 647 -80.24 9.69 -69.89
CA ALA A 647 -79.07 10.36 -70.44
C ALA A 647 -79.47 11.76 -70.95
N ASN A 648 -78.68 12.77 -70.59
CA ASN A 648 -78.62 14.07 -71.27
C ASN A 648 -77.22 14.24 -71.82
#